data_AF-A0A7W7IDD2-F1
#
_entry.id   AF-A0A7W7IDD2-F1
#
_cell.length_a   1.000
_cell.length_b   1.000
_cell.length_c   1.000
_cell.angle_alpha   90.00
_cell.angle_beta   90.00
_cell.angle_gamma   90.00
#
_symmetry.space_group_name_H-M   'P 1'
#
loop_
_entity.id
_entity.type
_entity.pdbx_description
1 polymer ?
#
loop_
_entity_poly.entity_id
_entity_poly.type
_entity_poly.pdbx_seq_one_letter_code
_entity_poly.pdbx_strand_id
1 'polypeptide(L)'
;MTREVDVLVVGAGPAGTVAALELLRQGVSRTLLAGPDRAEAGYDVIVGDAAHRALGAAGVEPPMRPVDAVELRLGGHGPHVLPDAVAAVCDRREIGLALTEAARRAGVERVPDIVTEIVRAEDGRHRAVAGGTIVLARHVIVAGGAPASRAEGTVCAQRLAGLDLDSRITLFLPEPRTIDPAERAVCGWLAPGTEPGTATIGAAGFGRDGADRLLATAGATLAAAVPALAAARPAGPRISGVMNGSFAPDRAVTDGRLLAGDAAGLVNPFTGEGLSYAVQSGLLAAGAVAGHLDDPAAAGRSYKRKLKRTFVGYFETARHASHRYHLAWRVLVSTAGSDRPVFAKVRRAVLLPEGFSGLTAAERMPLGAAELAVLAPFLFASDEVAVSTVREDWPFIARLLIAGESDPQRRLRPAVPFFGALMAAGEPPDIARSTLAAAIELATLGALTFLGPMPARPEPGRAVDWSLASSVLGGDFLLGRATRLVADAAPEASWSFADWLAELSGRRSARIHPGHEAPAAAVFAALLEFPARLGGQLGGASPVTVEALRTYGEQCGHVFLHAEDLLALQRRRTRLDIDLRSMLDGRLSAIPDLIPGSSTGLGTLLSPTVRIAAVEAVTTAGQEAYRAASAALDAVPDATATRILQGFLDAIAEPLLSTDRPFKRALEVARSGRMPV
;
A
#
# COMPACT_ATOMS: atom_id res chain seq x y z
N MET A 1 -17.80 18.43 40.76
CA MET A 1 -16.47 19.08 40.61
C MET A 1 -16.36 19.60 39.19
N THR A 2 -15.91 20.83 38.98
CA THR A 2 -15.70 21.40 37.64
C THR A 2 -14.20 21.48 37.36
N ARG A 3 -13.77 21.06 36.17
CA ARG A 3 -12.37 21.10 35.73
C ARG A 3 -12.28 21.87 34.41
N GLU A 4 -11.28 22.73 34.30
CA GLU A 4 -10.98 23.46 33.07
C GLU A 4 -9.68 22.96 32.45
N VAL A 5 -9.74 22.58 31.18
CA VAL A 5 -8.63 21.99 30.42
C VAL A 5 -8.54 22.65 29.04
N ASP A 6 -7.38 22.58 28.39
CA ASP A 6 -7.25 23.08 27.02
C ASP A 6 -7.83 22.05 26.04
N VAL A 7 -7.59 20.77 26.30
CA VAL A 7 -8.06 19.67 25.46
C VAL A 7 -8.69 18.56 26.28
N LEU A 8 -9.91 18.16 25.91
CA LEU A 8 -10.55 16.94 26.38
C LEU A 8 -10.50 15.88 25.28
N VAL A 9 -9.89 14.74 25.58
CA VAL A 9 -9.90 13.56 24.72
C VAL A 9 -10.89 12.54 25.26
N VAL A 10 -11.89 12.18 24.47
CA VAL A 10 -12.99 11.29 24.84
C VAL A 10 -12.76 9.92 24.21
N GLY A 11 -12.51 8.91 25.04
CA GLY A 11 -12.25 7.52 24.66
C GLY A 11 -10.81 7.10 24.94
N ALA A 12 -10.59 6.24 25.94
CA ALA A 12 -9.27 5.73 26.35
C ALA A 12 -8.77 4.54 25.49
N GLY A 13 -9.27 4.39 24.26
CA GLY A 13 -8.78 3.40 23.30
C GLY A 13 -7.51 3.86 22.57
N PRO A 14 -7.06 3.12 21.53
CA PRO A 14 -5.83 3.44 20.79
C PRO A 14 -5.80 4.88 20.24
N ALA A 15 -6.87 5.33 19.58
CA ALA A 15 -6.93 6.67 19.01
C ALA A 15 -6.79 7.79 20.07
N GLY A 16 -7.56 7.69 21.16
CA GLY A 16 -7.58 8.76 22.17
C GLY A 16 -6.35 8.76 23.06
N THR A 17 -5.86 7.59 23.45
CA THR A 17 -4.63 7.50 24.25
C THR A 17 -3.42 8.00 23.47
N VAL A 18 -3.27 7.62 22.20
CA VAL A 18 -2.19 8.16 21.35
C VAL A 18 -2.35 9.66 21.12
N ALA A 19 -3.57 10.16 20.91
CA ALA A 19 -3.79 11.60 20.79
C ALA A 19 -3.38 12.36 22.06
N ALA A 20 -3.72 11.85 23.25
CA ALA A 20 -3.35 12.46 24.53
C ALA A 20 -1.83 12.45 24.76
N LEU A 21 -1.17 11.34 24.45
CA LEU A 21 0.29 11.22 24.52
C LEU A 21 0.99 12.22 23.61
N GLU A 22 0.52 12.34 22.36
CA GLU A 22 1.10 13.25 21.37
C GLU A 22 0.86 14.72 21.74
N LEU A 23 -0.31 15.07 22.29
CA LEU A 23 -0.58 16.42 22.81
C LEU A 23 0.40 16.82 23.91
N LEU A 24 0.68 15.91 24.87
CA LEU A 24 1.68 16.17 25.91
C LEU A 24 3.10 16.31 25.34
N ARG A 25 3.47 15.45 24.37
CA ARG A 25 4.77 15.56 23.68
C ARG A 25 4.95 16.90 22.97
N GLN A 26 3.87 17.47 22.45
CA GLN A 26 3.86 18.80 21.82
C GLN A 26 3.67 19.96 22.82
N GLY A 27 3.70 19.69 24.12
CA GLY A 27 3.66 20.71 25.17
C GLY A 27 2.26 21.15 25.62
N VAL A 28 1.19 20.47 25.20
CA VAL A 28 -0.20 20.79 25.59
C VAL A 28 -0.52 20.12 26.93
N SER A 29 -0.03 20.71 28.02
CA SER A 29 -0.04 20.12 29.37
C SER A 29 -1.43 19.97 30.01
N ARG A 30 -2.39 20.85 29.69
CA ARG A 30 -3.78 20.76 30.19
C ARG A 30 -4.64 19.84 29.32
N THR A 31 -4.18 18.61 29.13
CA THR A 31 -4.88 17.56 28.37
C THR A 31 -5.49 16.55 29.33
N LEU A 32 -6.79 16.28 29.18
CA LEU A 32 -7.53 15.31 29.99
C LEU A 32 -8.08 14.19 29.12
N LEU A 33 -7.78 12.95 29.48
CA LEU A 33 -8.28 11.74 28.82
C LEU A 33 -9.43 11.13 29.62
N ALA A 34 -10.64 11.16 29.07
CA ALA A 34 -11.82 10.57 29.68
C ALA A 34 -12.18 9.25 28.99
N GLY A 35 -12.32 8.17 29.76
CA GLY A 35 -12.82 6.89 29.25
C GLY A 35 -12.77 5.81 30.32
N PRO A 36 -13.69 4.83 30.26
CA PRO A 36 -13.80 3.79 31.27
C PRO A 36 -12.55 2.90 31.30
N ASP A 37 -12.20 2.41 32.48
CA ASP A 37 -11.25 1.31 32.62
C ASP A 37 -11.96 0.01 32.17
N ARG A 38 -11.76 -0.38 30.92
CA ARG A 38 -12.34 -1.62 30.39
C ARG A 38 -11.35 -2.76 30.53
N ALA A 39 -11.76 -3.81 31.22
CA ALA A 39 -11.16 -5.12 31.03
C ALA A 39 -11.46 -5.57 29.60
N GLU A 40 -10.44 -5.64 28.77
CA GLU A 40 -10.60 -6.11 27.39
C GLU A 40 -10.69 -7.63 27.38
N ALA A 41 -11.48 -8.17 26.45
CA ALA A 41 -11.52 -9.61 26.25
C ALA A 41 -10.24 -10.06 25.53
N GLY A 42 -9.71 -11.21 25.94
CA GLY A 42 -8.52 -11.81 25.34
C GLY A 42 -8.85 -12.45 24.00
N TYR A 43 -8.53 -11.76 22.92
CA TYR A 43 -8.46 -12.31 21.57
C TYR A 43 -7.31 -11.62 20.84
N ASP A 44 -6.81 -12.29 19.81
CA ASP A 44 -5.65 -11.82 19.08
C ASP A 44 -6.06 -10.90 17.92
N VAL A 45 -5.40 -9.75 17.80
CA VAL A 45 -5.61 -8.79 16.72
C VAL A 45 -4.40 -8.75 15.80
N ILE A 46 -4.69 -8.59 14.50
CA ILE A 46 -3.67 -8.34 13.50
C ILE A 46 -3.24 -6.87 13.62
N VAL A 47 -1.94 -6.66 13.80
CA VAL A 47 -1.31 -5.35 13.88
C VAL A 47 -0.48 -5.16 12.61
N GLY A 48 -0.95 -4.28 11.73
CA GLY A 48 -0.18 -3.86 10.56
C GLY A 48 1.04 -3.03 10.93
N ASP A 49 2.02 -2.97 10.04
CA ASP A 49 3.26 -2.21 10.19
C ASP A 49 3.03 -0.72 10.48
N ALA A 50 2.03 -0.09 9.86
CA ALA A 50 1.71 1.30 10.16
C ALA A 50 1.19 1.49 11.59
N ALA A 51 0.34 0.59 12.07
CA ALA A 51 -0.09 0.60 13.48
C ALA A 51 1.10 0.36 14.42
N HIS A 52 1.95 -0.63 14.11
CA HIS A 52 3.13 -0.96 14.92
C HIS A 52 4.06 0.25 15.06
N ARG A 53 4.44 0.89 13.94
CA ARG A 53 5.27 2.11 13.97
C ARG A 53 4.62 3.26 14.71
N ALA A 54 3.33 3.50 14.48
CA ALA A 54 2.64 4.63 15.09
C ALA A 54 2.46 4.45 16.61
N LEU A 55 2.23 3.22 17.08
CA LEU A 55 2.25 2.88 18.50
C LEU A 55 3.64 3.09 19.10
N GLY A 56 4.69 2.59 18.44
CA GLY A 56 6.08 2.78 18.87
C GLY A 56 6.49 4.26 18.95
N ALA A 57 6.10 5.08 17.96
CA ALA A 57 6.34 6.52 17.97
C ALA A 57 5.66 7.23 19.15
N ALA A 58 4.50 6.72 19.60
CA ALA A 58 3.80 7.19 20.78
C ALA A 58 4.36 6.61 22.11
N GLY A 59 5.38 5.75 22.06
CA GLY A 59 5.95 5.08 23.24
C GLY A 59 5.10 3.93 23.79
N VAL A 60 4.24 3.36 22.95
CA VAL A 60 3.34 2.24 23.25
C VAL A 60 3.90 0.97 22.59
N GLU A 61 4.41 0.04 23.40
CA GLU A 61 5.12 -1.15 22.93
C GLU A 61 4.50 -2.41 23.53
N PRO A 62 3.35 -2.89 23.01
CA PRO A 62 2.78 -4.13 23.49
C PRO A 62 3.59 -5.33 22.96
N PRO A 63 3.59 -6.48 23.65
CA PRO A 63 4.20 -7.71 23.15
C PRO A 63 3.52 -8.18 21.87
N MET A 64 4.27 -8.29 20.77
CA MET A 64 3.76 -8.73 19.48
C MET A 64 4.52 -9.94 18.97
N ARG A 65 3.79 -10.88 18.35
CA ARG A 65 4.34 -12.03 17.63
C ARG A 65 4.42 -11.69 16.14
N PRO A 66 5.61 -11.65 15.51
CA PRO A 66 5.72 -11.43 14.08
C PRO A 66 5.01 -12.51 13.27
N VAL A 67 4.53 -12.13 12.09
CA VAL A 67 3.95 -13.03 11.09
C VAL A 67 4.85 -12.98 9.86
N ASP A 68 5.16 -14.16 9.32
CA ASP A 68 6.09 -14.31 8.19
C ASP A 68 5.37 -14.19 6.85
N ALA A 69 4.07 -14.51 6.81
CA ALA A 69 3.27 -14.46 5.59
C ALA A 69 1.78 -14.22 5.83
N VAL A 70 1.14 -13.56 4.87
CA VAL A 70 -0.33 -13.46 4.78
C VAL A 70 -0.80 -14.27 3.57
N GLU A 71 -1.59 -15.31 3.80
CA GLU A 71 -2.26 -16.07 2.76
C GLU A 71 -3.62 -15.44 2.44
N LEU A 72 -3.84 -15.11 1.17
CA LEU A 72 -5.08 -14.55 0.66
C LEU A 72 -5.87 -15.61 -0.09
N ARG A 73 -7.15 -15.72 0.24
CA ARG A 73 -8.09 -16.61 -0.43
C ARG A 73 -9.28 -15.80 -0.91
N LEU A 74 -9.40 -15.69 -2.23
CA LEU A 74 -10.37 -14.84 -2.90
C LEU A 74 -11.37 -15.73 -3.66
N GLY A 75 -12.61 -15.82 -3.17
CA GLY A 75 -13.63 -16.70 -3.76
C GLY A 75 -13.22 -18.17 -3.83
N GLY A 76 -13.46 -18.81 -4.97
CA GLY A 76 -13.08 -20.21 -5.25
C GLY A 76 -11.65 -20.40 -5.77
N HIS A 77 -10.83 -19.35 -5.80
CA HIS A 77 -9.46 -19.43 -6.32
C HIS A 77 -8.49 -20.02 -5.28
N GLY A 78 -7.34 -20.49 -5.76
CA GLY A 78 -6.25 -21.02 -4.92
C GLY A 78 -5.67 -19.96 -3.97
N PRO A 79 -4.90 -20.39 -2.96
CA PRO A 79 -4.26 -19.46 -2.02
C PRO A 79 -3.18 -18.63 -2.71
N HIS A 80 -3.13 -17.34 -2.40
CA HIS A 80 -2.06 -16.43 -2.79
C HIS A 80 -1.28 -16.00 -1.55
N VAL A 81 -0.03 -16.45 -1.45
CA VAL A 81 0.81 -16.08 -0.32
C VAL A 81 1.46 -14.73 -0.63
N LEU A 82 1.26 -13.77 0.26
CA LEU A 82 2.02 -12.53 0.33
C LEU A 82 3.21 -12.75 1.28
N PRO A 83 4.40 -13.11 0.77
CA PRO A 83 5.59 -13.18 1.59
C PRO A 83 5.95 -11.77 2.11
N ASP A 84 6.59 -11.71 3.27
CA ASP A 84 7.08 -10.48 3.90
C ASP A 84 5.98 -9.44 4.16
N ALA A 85 4.75 -9.90 4.34
CA ALA A 85 3.69 -9.04 4.86
C ALA A 85 4.06 -8.66 6.30
N VAL A 86 4.59 -7.44 6.47
CA VAL A 86 4.97 -6.90 7.79
C VAL A 86 3.69 -6.71 8.60
N ALA A 87 3.34 -7.76 9.32
CA ALA A 87 2.24 -7.80 10.26
C ALA A 87 2.72 -8.53 11.50
N ALA A 88 2.10 -8.21 12.60
CA ALA A 88 2.26 -8.95 13.83
C ALA A 88 0.89 -9.29 14.39
N VAL A 89 0.86 -10.24 15.31
CA VAL A 89 -0.32 -10.54 16.09
C VAL A 89 -0.05 -10.17 17.54
N CYS A 90 -1.05 -9.56 18.17
CA CYS A 90 -0.97 -9.14 19.57
C CYS A 90 -2.27 -9.49 20.28
N ASP A 91 -2.20 -9.90 21.55
CA ASP A 91 -3.40 -10.04 22.37
C ASP A 91 -3.98 -8.63 22.59
N ARG A 92 -5.27 -8.46 22.31
CA ARG A 92 -5.94 -7.16 22.43
C ARG A 92 -5.76 -6.57 23.83
N ARG A 93 -5.79 -7.39 24.88
CA ARG A 93 -5.58 -6.95 26.28
C ARG A 93 -4.22 -6.32 26.50
N GLU A 94 -3.19 -6.90 25.90
CA GLU A 94 -1.82 -6.41 26.02
C GLU A 94 -1.66 -5.03 25.37
N ILE A 95 -2.36 -4.77 24.25
CA ILE A 95 -2.44 -3.41 23.68
C ILE A 95 -3.10 -2.44 24.68
N GLY A 96 -4.21 -2.85 25.32
CA GLY A 96 -4.91 -2.02 26.31
C GLY A 96 -4.04 -1.70 27.54
N LEU A 97 -3.28 -2.68 28.04
CA LEU A 97 -2.33 -2.53 29.14
C LEU A 97 -1.18 -1.60 28.74
N ALA A 98 -0.58 -1.80 27.57
CA ALA A 98 0.51 -0.95 27.07
C ALA A 98 0.07 0.50 26.88
N LEU A 99 -1.13 0.74 26.37
CA LEU A 99 -1.71 2.09 26.25
C LEU A 99 -1.90 2.75 27.62
N THR A 100 -2.47 2.00 28.58
CA THR A 100 -2.69 2.49 29.94
C THR A 100 -1.38 2.85 30.63
N GLU A 101 -0.38 1.97 30.51
CA GLU A 101 0.93 2.19 31.10
C GLU A 101 1.68 3.35 30.44
N ALA A 102 1.61 3.48 29.11
CA ALA A 102 2.19 4.63 28.40
C ALA A 102 1.56 5.95 28.86
N ALA A 103 0.23 6.02 28.94
CA ALA A 103 -0.49 7.19 29.43
C ALA A 103 -0.08 7.56 30.87
N ARG A 104 -0.01 6.56 31.75
CA ARG A 104 0.41 6.74 33.15
C ARG A 104 1.85 7.26 33.25
N ARG A 105 2.78 6.66 32.50
CA ARG A 105 4.21 7.02 32.48
C ARG A 105 4.44 8.45 31.96
N ALA A 106 3.66 8.87 30.97
CA ALA A 106 3.69 10.22 30.42
C ALA A 106 3.01 11.27 31.31
N GLY A 107 2.29 10.84 32.37
CA GLY A 107 1.57 11.74 33.26
C GLY A 107 0.26 12.27 32.67
N VAL A 108 -0.38 11.54 31.75
CA VAL A 108 -1.70 11.90 31.21
C VAL A 108 -2.73 11.91 32.33
N GLU A 109 -3.37 13.06 32.55
CA GLU A 109 -4.47 13.16 33.48
C GLU A 109 -5.69 12.39 32.94
N ARG A 110 -6.30 11.54 33.78
CA ARG A 110 -7.41 10.67 33.37
C ARG A 110 -8.67 10.83 34.22
N VAL A 111 -9.82 10.67 33.57
CA VAL A 111 -11.11 10.39 34.23
C VAL A 111 -11.56 9.00 33.78
N PRO A 112 -11.59 7.99 34.68
CA PRO A 112 -11.87 6.59 34.33
C PRO A 112 -13.38 6.33 34.14
N ASP A 113 -14.07 7.22 33.42
CA ASP A 113 -15.52 7.13 33.21
C ASP A 113 -15.90 7.54 31.78
N ILE A 114 -17.09 7.12 31.36
CA ILE A 114 -17.66 7.46 30.06
C ILE A 114 -18.14 8.92 30.09
N VAL A 115 -17.85 9.64 29.01
CA VAL A 115 -18.46 10.95 28.78
C VAL A 115 -19.90 10.75 28.29
N THR A 116 -20.87 11.20 29.07
CA THR A 116 -22.30 11.00 28.78
C THR A 116 -22.91 12.15 27.98
N GLU A 117 -22.33 13.34 28.08
CA GLU A 117 -22.84 14.56 27.46
C GLU A 117 -21.67 15.45 27.02
N ILE A 118 -21.81 16.08 25.85
CA ILE A 118 -20.91 17.14 25.37
C ILE A 118 -21.77 18.22 24.70
N VAL A 119 -21.81 19.41 25.28
CA VAL A 119 -22.55 20.57 24.78
C VAL A 119 -21.58 21.71 24.53
N ARG A 120 -21.74 22.42 23.42
CA ARG A 120 -20.99 23.65 23.18
C ARG A 120 -21.65 24.81 23.93
N ALA A 121 -20.87 25.45 24.79
CA ALA A 121 -21.30 26.61 25.56
C ALA A 121 -21.27 27.89 24.69
N GLU A 122 -21.96 28.93 25.15
CA GLU A 122 -22.05 30.23 24.46
C GLU A 122 -20.67 30.92 24.30
N ASP A 123 -19.74 30.66 25.22
CA ASP A 123 -18.37 31.16 25.18
C ASP A 123 -17.47 30.43 24.15
N GLY A 124 -18.05 29.47 23.41
CA GLY A 124 -17.37 28.70 22.37
C GLY A 124 -16.64 27.45 22.86
N ARG A 125 -16.48 27.26 24.18
CA ARG A 125 -15.90 26.04 24.78
C ARG A 125 -16.91 24.89 24.80
N HIS A 126 -16.44 23.68 25.05
CA HIS A 126 -17.27 22.50 25.25
C HIS A 126 -17.38 22.16 26.73
N ARG A 127 -18.62 21.99 27.20
CA ARG A 127 -18.95 21.43 28.51
C ARG A 127 -19.28 19.96 28.36
N ALA A 128 -18.50 19.10 29.00
CA ALA A 128 -18.70 17.65 29.02
C ALA A 128 -18.94 17.14 30.44
N VAL A 129 -19.63 16.00 30.56
CA VAL A 129 -19.87 15.32 31.85
C VAL A 129 -19.27 13.92 31.80
N ALA A 130 -18.35 13.62 32.72
CA ALA A 130 -17.72 12.30 32.88
C ALA A 130 -17.70 11.90 34.36
N GLY A 131 -18.41 10.83 34.73
CA GLY A 131 -18.46 10.36 36.13
C GLY A 131 -18.87 11.42 37.14
N GLY A 132 -19.84 12.28 36.78
CA GLY A 132 -20.28 13.41 37.61
C GLY A 132 -19.31 14.60 37.68
N THR A 133 -18.15 14.52 37.01
CA THR A 133 -17.23 15.65 36.84
C THR A 133 -17.64 16.45 35.60
N ILE A 134 -17.78 17.77 35.76
CA ILE A 134 -18.01 18.69 34.65
C ILE A 134 -16.64 19.13 34.14
N VAL A 135 -16.40 18.96 32.84
CA VAL A 135 -15.17 19.37 32.17
C VAL A 135 -15.48 20.48 31.19
N LEU A 136 -14.80 21.62 31.31
CA LEU A 136 -14.81 22.70 30.33
C LEU A 136 -13.52 22.63 29.51
N ALA A 137 -13.64 22.42 28.20
CA ALA A 137 -12.52 22.24 27.30
C ALA A 137 -12.62 23.17 26.09
N ARG A 138 -11.50 23.75 25.66
CA ARG A 138 -11.46 24.56 24.42
C ARG A 138 -11.53 23.68 23.18
N HIS A 139 -10.79 22.57 23.20
CA HIS A 139 -10.81 21.55 22.14
C HIS A 139 -11.34 20.23 22.68
N VAL A 140 -12.06 19.51 21.82
CA VAL A 140 -12.53 18.16 22.12
C VAL A 140 -12.16 17.23 20.98
N ILE A 141 -11.46 16.14 21.30
CA ILE A 141 -11.20 15.02 20.39
C ILE A 141 -12.09 13.86 20.83
N VAL A 142 -13.02 13.44 19.98
CA VAL A 142 -13.88 12.28 20.19
C VAL A 142 -13.26 11.08 19.49
N ALA A 143 -12.69 10.18 20.29
CA ALA A 143 -11.97 8.98 19.88
C ALA A 143 -12.57 7.71 20.50
N GLY A 144 -13.87 7.75 20.84
CA GLY A 144 -14.64 6.59 21.29
C GLY A 144 -15.00 5.65 20.14
N GLY A 145 -15.46 4.44 20.48
CA GLY A 145 -16.02 3.51 19.51
C GLY A 145 -17.26 4.08 18.80
N ALA A 146 -17.66 3.48 17.68
CA ALA A 146 -18.82 3.92 16.93
C ALA A 146 -20.11 3.82 17.76
N PRO A 147 -20.95 4.88 17.82
CA PRO A 147 -22.27 4.76 18.43
C PRO A 147 -23.15 3.84 17.57
N ALA A 148 -24.08 3.12 18.20
CA ALA A 148 -24.99 2.19 17.50
C ALA A 148 -25.79 2.87 16.36
N SER A 149 -26.10 4.17 16.49
CA SER A 149 -26.76 4.97 15.46
C SER A 149 -25.93 5.22 14.20
N ARG A 150 -24.62 4.97 14.24
CA ARG A 150 -23.68 5.07 13.11
C ARG A 150 -23.07 3.71 12.76
N ALA A 151 -23.63 2.61 13.25
CA ALA A 151 -23.19 1.27 12.92
C ALA A 151 -23.58 0.93 11.47
N GLU A 152 -22.59 0.62 10.64
CA GLU A 152 -22.79 0.19 9.25
C GLU A 152 -22.40 -1.28 9.02
N GLY A 153 -21.70 -1.88 10.00
CA GLY A 153 -21.27 -3.27 9.96
C GLY A 153 -21.00 -3.85 11.34
N THR A 154 -20.62 -5.13 11.32
CA THR A 154 -20.32 -5.93 12.51
C THR A 154 -18.96 -6.58 12.34
N VAL A 155 -18.16 -6.53 13.40
CA VAL A 155 -16.93 -7.32 13.54
C VAL A 155 -17.15 -8.35 14.63
N CYS A 156 -16.65 -9.57 14.45
CA CYS A 156 -16.64 -10.58 15.47
C CYS A 156 -15.35 -11.41 15.46
N ALA A 157 -14.92 -11.86 16.63
CA ALA A 157 -13.72 -12.67 16.79
C ALA A 157 -13.90 -13.66 17.94
N GLN A 158 -13.19 -14.78 17.86
CA GLN A 158 -13.15 -15.79 18.90
C GLN A 158 -11.79 -16.49 18.92
N ARG A 159 -11.19 -16.58 20.10
CA ARG A 159 -9.97 -17.38 20.29
C ARG A 159 -10.33 -18.87 20.26
N LEU A 160 -9.46 -19.65 19.63
CA LEU A 160 -9.52 -21.09 19.46
C LEU A 160 -8.27 -21.72 20.07
N ALA A 161 -8.41 -22.96 20.58
CA ALA A 161 -7.33 -23.81 21.05
C ALA A 161 -7.27 -25.10 20.23
N GLY A 162 -6.08 -25.71 20.19
CA GLY A 162 -5.82 -26.93 19.43
C GLY A 162 -5.56 -26.67 17.95
N LEU A 163 -5.13 -25.45 17.59
CA LEU A 163 -4.82 -25.06 16.23
C LEU A 163 -3.48 -24.31 16.22
N ASP A 164 -2.54 -24.81 15.43
CA ASP A 164 -1.27 -24.13 15.16
C ASP A 164 -1.24 -23.71 13.69
N LEU A 165 -0.90 -22.46 13.44
CA LEU A 165 -0.92 -21.83 12.11
C LEU A 165 0.48 -21.37 11.70
N ASP A 166 1.51 -21.86 12.38
CA ASP A 166 2.87 -21.33 12.30
C ASP A 166 2.84 -19.80 12.51
N SER A 167 3.61 -19.06 11.69
CA SER A 167 3.60 -17.60 11.65
C SER A 167 2.84 -17.09 10.43
N ARG A 168 1.63 -17.62 10.16
CA ARG A 168 0.84 -17.25 8.96
C ARG A 168 -0.58 -16.79 9.31
N ILE A 169 -0.98 -15.65 8.74
CA ILE A 169 -2.39 -15.20 8.75
C ILE A 169 -3.07 -15.69 7.47
N THR A 170 -4.29 -16.21 7.57
CA THR A 170 -5.14 -16.50 6.42
C THR A 170 -6.29 -15.49 6.36
N LEU A 171 -6.35 -14.69 5.30
CA LEU A 171 -7.48 -13.80 5.00
C LEU A 171 -8.35 -14.43 3.91
N PHE A 172 -9.65 -14.41 4.15
CA PHE A 172 -10.66 -14.95 3.23
C PHE A 172 -11.67 -13.87 2.84
N LEU A 173 -11.85 -13.70 1.53
CA LEU A 173 -12.79 -12.77 0.92
C LEU A 173 -13.67 -13.55 -0.07
N PRO A 174 -14.90 -13.94 0.29
CA PRO A 174 -15.79 -14.75 -0.53
C PRO A 174 -16.22 -14.04 -1.81
N GLU A 175 -16.43 -14.78 -2.90
CA GLU A 175 -17.06 -14.24 -4.11
C GLU A 175 -18.50 -13.82 -3.79
N PRO A 176 -18.99 -12.66 -4.26
CA PRO A 176 -20.37 -12.26 -4.08
C PRO A 176 -21.27 -13.27 -4.79
N ARG A 177 -22.35 -13.69 -4.13
CA ARG A 177 -23.25 -14.73 -4.65
C ARG A 177 -24.09 -14.23 -5.82
N THR A 178 -24.30 -12.92 -5.93
CA THR A 178 -25.19 -12.30 -6.91
C THR A 178 -24.55 -11.11 -7.63
N ILE A 179 -25.24 -10.59 -8.66
CA ILE A 179 -24.95 -9.31 -9.32
C ILE A 179 -25.62 -8.14 -8.58
N ASP A 180 -26.38 -8.41 -7.51
CA ASP A 180 -27.11 -7.38 -6.78
C ASP A 180 -26.13 -6.46 -6.04
N PRO A 181 -26.08 -5.15 -6.38
CA PRO A 181 -25.23 -4.18 -5.72
C PRO A 181 -25.46 -4.05 -4.20
N ALA A 182 -26.56 -4.58 -3.67
CA ALA A 182 -26.89 -4.55 -2.24
C ALA A 182 -26.18 -5.64 -1.40
N GLU A 183 -25.64 -6.70 -2.01
CA GLU A 183 -24.85 -7.70 -1.28
C GLU A 183 -23.52 -7.10 -0.82
N ARG A 184 -23.19 -7.21 0.47
CA ARG A 184 -22.05 -6.51 1.08
C ARG A 184 -20.89 -7.45 1.37
N ALA A 185 -19.68 -6.91 1.30
CA ALA A 185 -18.45 -7.65 1.52
C ALA A 185 -18.37 -8.22 2.94
N VAL A 186 -17.87 -9.45 3.01
CA VAL A 186 -17.48 -10.14 4.25
C VAL A 186 -16.00 -10.44 4.14
N CYS A 187 -15.22 -10.19 5.18
CA CYS A 187 -13.86 -10.72 5.29
C CYS A 187 -13.81 -11.62 6.51
N GLY A 188 -13.41 -12.87 6.30
CA GLY A 188 -13.03 -13.78 7.36
C GLY A 188 -11.52 -13.79 7.51
N TRP A 189 -11.02 -14.05 8.70
CA TRP A 189 -9.60 -14.30 8.92
C TRP A 189 -9.35 -15.36 9.97
N LEU A 190 -8.15 -15.90 9.89
CA LEU A 190 -7.57 -16.80 10.86
C LEU A 190 -6.14 -16.32 11.15
N ALA A 191 -5.84 -15.99 12.39
CA ALA A 191 -4.55 -15.47 12.82
C ALA A 191 -3.91 -16.39 13.88
N PRO A 192 -2.58 -16.59 13.86
CA PRO A 192 -1.89 -17.35 14.89
C PRO A 192 -2.02 -16.62 16.22
N GLY A 193 -2.32 -17.35 17.29
CA GLY A 193 -2.40 -16.76 18.62
C GLY A 193 -1.02 -16.36 19.15
N THR A 194 -0.99 -15.46 20.13
CA THR A 194 0.25 -15.13 20.84
C THR A 194 0.74 -16.30 21.71
N GLU A 195 -0.18 -17.17 22.15
CA GLU A 195 0.10 -18.39 22.90
C GLU A 195 0.23 -19.61 21.97
N PRO A 196 1.20 -20.52 22.19
CA PRO A 196 1.36 -21.73 21.38
C PRO A 196 0.09 -22.60 21.33
N GLY A 197 -0.24 -23.12 20.15
CA GLY A 197 -1.42 -23.97 19.94
C GLY A 197 -2.77 -23.23 20.03
N THR A 198 -2.75 -21.90 20.04
CA THR A 198 -3.94 -21.05 19.96
C THR A 198 -3.98 -20.30 18.63
N ALA A 199 -5.18 -19.92 18.22
CA ALA A 199 -5.45 -19.11 17.04
C ALA A 199 -6.66 -18.22 17.30
N THR A 200 -6.81 -17.14 16.55
CA THR A 200 -8.05 -16.35 16.56
C THR A 200 -8.72 -16.44 15.19
N ILE A 201 -9.98 -16.88 15.19
CA ILE A 201 -10.86 -16.74 14.04
C ILE A 201 -11.65 -15.44 14.19
N GLY A 202 -11.80 -14.70 13.10
CA GLY A 202 -12.69 -13.55 13.09
C GLY A 202 -13.31 -13.29 11.74
N ALA A 203 -14.29 -12.40 11.75
CA ALA A 203 -14.98 -11.96 10.57
C ALA A 203 -15.48 -10.52 10.72
N ALA A 204 -15.45 -9.79 9.62
CA ALA A 204 -15.98 -8.44 9.50
C ALA A 204 -16.92 -8.41 8.31
N GLY A 205 -18.07 -7.76 8.46
CA GLY A 205 -19.03 -7.61 7.39
C GLY A 205 -19.84 -6.34 7.55
N PHE A 206 -20.05 -5.64 6.44
CA PHE A 206 -20.99 -4.51 6.42
C PHE A 206 -22.38 -5.06 6.13
N GLY A 207 -23.42 -4.56 6.79
CA GLY A 207 -24.78 -5.08 6.60
C GLY A 207 -25.51 -5.40 7.90
N ARG A 208 -26.64 -6.11 7.74
CA ARG A 208 -27.57 -6.44 8.85
C ARG A 208 -27.37 -7.85 9.41
N ASP A 209 -26.40 -8.60 8.90
CA ASP A 209 -26.13 -9.94 9.43
C ASP A 209 -25.59 -9.85 10.86
N GLY A 210 -26.13 -10.69 11.74
CA GLY A 210 -25.67 -10.80 13.12
C GLY A 210 -24.29 -11.46 13.20
N ALA A 211 -23.55 -11.13 14.26
CA ALA A 211 -22.19 -11.63 14.52
C ALA A 211 -22.08 -13.17 14.41
N ASP A 212 -23.11 -13.90 14.83
CA ASP A 212 -23.13 -15.37 14.82
C ASP A 212 -23.14 -15.95 13.41
N ARG A 213 -24.00 -15.41 12.53
CA ARG A 213 -24.07 -15.83 11.13
C ARG A 213 -22.78 -15.48 10.39
N LEU A 214 -22.22 -14.33 10.70
CA LEU A 214 -20.97 -13.84 10.12
C LEU A 214 -19.81 -14.78 10.47
N LEU A 215 -19.63 -15.12 11.75
CA LEU A 215 -18.56 -16.02 12.19
C LEU A 215 -18.78 -17.46 11.70
N ALA A 216 -20.02 -17.94 11.69
CA ALA A 216 -20.34 -19.27 11.16
C ALA A 216 -20.00 -19.39 9.67
N THR A 217 -20.30 -18.36 8.88
CA THR A 217 -19.96 -18.32 7.44
C THR A 217 -18.45 -18.33 7.25
N ALA A 218 -17.71 -17.47 7.99
CA ALA A 218 -16.26 -17.45 7.93
C ALA A 218 -15.65 -18.80 8.36
N GLY A 219 -16.15 -19.40 9.44
CA GLY A 219 -15.69 -20.71 9.94
C GLY A 219 -15.91 -21.83 8.94
N ALA A 220 -17.09 -21.92 8.31
CA ALA A 220 -17.36 -22.92 7.28
C ALA A 220 -16.40 -22.81 6.09
N THR A 221 -16.12 -21.58 5.64
CA THR A 221 -15.23 -21.39 4.50
C THR A 221 -13.75 -21.56 4.86
N LEU A 222 -13.33 -21.08 6.02
CA LEU A 222 -11.96 -21.26 6.52
C LEU A 222 -11.68 -22.73 6.84
N ALA A 223 -12.67 -23.54 7.24
CA ALA A 223 -12.48 -24.97 7.46
C ALA A 223 -12.16 -25.75 6.18
N ALA A 224 -12.71 -25.32 5.03
CA ALA A 224 -12.34 -25.87 3.73
C ALA A 224 -10.90 -25.48 3.35
N ALA A 225 -10.44 -24.32 3.81
CA ALA A 225 -9.10 -23.80 3.55
C ALA A 225 -8.02 -24.41 4.44
N VAL A 226 -8.34 -24.57 5.72
CA VAL A 226 -7.46 -25.04 6.79
C VAL A 226 -8.19 -26.19 7.49
N PRO A 227 -8.03 -27.45 7.00
CA PRO A 227 -8.76 -28.61 7.54
C PRO A 227 -8.56 -28.82 9.04
N ALA A 228 -7.40 -28.42 9.58
CA ALA A 228 -7.11 -28.47 11.02
C ALA A 228 -8.09 -27.64 11.88
N LEU A 229 -8.77 -26.63 11.30
CA LEU A 229 -9.79 -25.84 11.98
C LEU A 229 -10.95 -26.70 12.50
N ALA A 230 -11.26 -27.83 11.84
CA ALA A 230 -12.32 -28.74 12.26
C ALA A 230 -12.06 -29.39 13.64
N ALA A 231 -10.80 -29.50 14.06
CA ALA A 231 -10.40 -30.04 15.35
C ALA A 231 -10.26 -28.95 16.43
N ALA A 232 -10.29 -27.67 16.05
CA ALA A 232 -10.12 -26.54 16.95
C ALA A 232 -11.35 -26.34 17.84
N ARG A 233 -11.14 -25.84 19.06
CA ARG A 233 -12.19 -25.64 20.06
C ARG A 233 -12.20 -24.18 20.53
N PRO A 234 -13.37 -23.58 20.82
CA PRO A 234 -13.42 -22.27 21.46
C PRO A 234 -12.59 -22.22 22.75
N ALA A 235 -11.73 -21.21 22.87
CA ALA A 235 -10.85 -20.98 24.02
C ALA A 235 -11.18 -19.66 24.76
N GLY A 236 -12.36 -19.10 24.51
CA GLY A 236 -12.81 -17.85 25.10
C GLY A 236 -14.19 -17.43 24.59
N PRO A 237 -14.77 -16.38 25.19
CA PRO A 237 -16.03 -15.82 24.72
C PRO A 237 -15.88 -15.27 23.29
N ARG A 238 -16.98 -15.34 22.53
CA ARG A 238 -17.07 -14.62 21.26
C ARG A 238 -17.21 -13.14 21.54
N ILE A 239 -16.38 -12.34 20.88
CA ILE A 239 -16.40 -10.89 20.97
C ILE A 239 -16.99 -10.33 19.69
N SER A 240 -17.86 -9.34 19.82
CA SER A 240 -18.39 -8.62 18.67
C SER A 240 -18.48 -7.12 18.96
N GLY A 241 -18.38 -6.34 17.89
CA GLY A 241 -18.47 -4.89 17.92
C GLY A 241 -19.14 -4.36 16.67
N VAL A 242 -19.65 -3.13 16.78
CA VAL A 242 -20.16 -2.40 15.62
C VAL A 242 -19.01 -1.69 14.91
N MET A 243 -19.06 -1.66 13.59
CA MET A 243 -18.12 -0.92 12.75
C MET A 243 -18.81 0.29 12.14
N ASN A 244 -18.05 1.37 11.98
CA ASN A 244 -18.48 2.56 11.25
C ASN A 244 -17.51 2.79 10.09
N GLY A 245 -18.00 2.60 8.86
CA GLY A 245 -17.26 2.86 7.62
C GLY A 245 -17.68 4.16 6.94
N SER A 246 -18.43 5.02 7.63
CA SER A 246 -19.11 6.17 7.03
C SER A 246 -18.24 7.40 6.85
N PHE A 247 -16.92 7.26 6.97
CA PHE A 247 -15.99 8.38 7.02
C PHE A 247 -16.18 9.35 5.86
N ALA A 248 -16.25 10.62 6.23
CA ALA A 248 -16.18 11.74 5.33
C ALA A 248 -15.36 12.82 6.04
N PRO A 249 -14.25 13.32 5.46
CA PRO A 249 -13.39 14.29 6.12
C PRO A 249 -14.15 15.54 6.55
N ASP A 250 -15.08 16.00 5.72
CA ASP A 250 -15.88 17.19 6.01
C ASP A 250 -16.80 16.99 7.23
N ARG A 251 -17.13 15.73 7.57
CA ARG A 251 -17.90 15.32 8.75
C ARG A 251 -17.01 14.87 9.92
N ALA A 252 -15.69 14.78 9.74
CA ALA A 252 -14.76 14.44 10.82
C ALA A 252 -14.55 15.61 11.82
N VAL A 253 -15.14 16.78 11.54
CA VAL A 253 -15.27 17.86 12.52
C VAL A 253 -16.74 18.22 12.64
N THR A 254 -17.30 18.07 13.84
CA THR A 254 -18.71 18.36 14.12
C THR A 254 -18.87 19.22 15.35
N ASP A 255 -19.46 20.40 15.16
CA ASP A 255 -19.66 21.39 16.22
C ASP A 255 -18.36 21.71 17.00
N GLY A 256 -17.27 21.95 16.26
CA GLY A 256 -15.95 22.24 16.82
C GLY A 256 -15.20 21.04 17.42
N ARG A 257 -15.80 19.83 17.43
CA ARG A 257 -15.17 18.60 17.93
C ARG A 257 -14.49 17.85 16.79
N LEU A 258 -13.29 17.33 17.01
CA LEU A 258 -12.57 16.48 16.07
C LEU A 258 -12.93 15.02 16.34
N LEU A 259 -13.35 14.27 15.32
CA LEU A 259 -13.64 12.84 15.43
C LEU A 259 -12.41 12.05 14.96
N ALA A 260 -11.99 11.02 15.71
CA ALA A 260 -10.87 10.14 15.36
C ALA A 260 -11.24 8.64 15.50
N GLY A 261 -10.56 7.77 14.76
CA GLY A 261 -10.83 6.33 14.69
C GLY A 261 -12.26 6.01 14.26
N ASP A 262 -12.88 5.03 14.90
CA ASP A 262 -14.26 4.59 14.63
C ASP A 262 -15.29 5.73 14.76
N ALA A 263 -15.07 6.71 15.65
CA ALA A 263 -15.94 7.88 15.76
C ALA A 263 -15.97 8.72 14.46
N ALA A 264 -14.85 8.75 13.74
CA ALA A 264 -14.73 9.39 12.43
C ALA A 264 -15.23 8.51 11.28
N GLY A 265 -15.49 7.22 11.52
CA GLY A 265 -15.84 6.23 10.51
C GLY A 265 -14.64 5.60 9.81
N LEU A 266 -13.46 5.64 10.45
CA LEU A 266 -12.20 5.17 9.90
C LEU A 266 -11.99 3.67 10.13
N VAL A 267 -12.87 2.83 9.57
CA VAL A 267 -12.74 1.36 9.56
C VAL A 267 -12.70 0.81 8.13
N ASN A 268 -11.71 -0.02 7.81
CA ASN A 268 -11.56 -0.63 6.48
C ASN A 268 -12.86 -1.35 6.07
N PRO A 269 -13.53 -0.95 4.98
CA PRO A 269 -14.77 -1.58 4.55
C PRO A 269 -14.59 -3.03 4.07
N PHE A 270 -13.38 -3.40 3.65
CA PHE A 270 -13.06 -4.72 3.12
C PHE A 270 -12.65 -5.69 4.22
N THR A 271 -11.82 -5.26 5.17
CA THR A 271 -11.21 -6.16 6.17
C THR A 271 -11.76 -5.97 7.58
N GLY A 272 -12.43 -4.85 7.86
CA GLY A 272 -12.81 -4.45 9.23
C GLY A 272 -11.64 -3.96 10.09
N GLU A 273 -10.43 -3.81 9.52
CA GLU A 273 -9.28 -3.26 10.24
C GLU A 273 -9.51 -1.77 10.57
N GLY A 274 -9.31 -1.40 11.84
CA GLY A 274 -9.50 -0.03 12.34
C GLY A 274 -8.35 0.49 13.21
N LEU A 275 -7.43 -0.38 13.65
CA LEU A 275 -6.39 -0.02 14.62
C LEU A 275 -5.39 0.99 14.04
N SER A 276 -4.90 0.73 12.82
CA SER A 276 -3.96 1.58 12.10
C SER A 276 -4.55 2.98 11.91
N TYR A 277 -5.81 3.04 11.45
CA TYR A 277 -6.49 4.31 11.23
C TYR A 277 -6.83 5.03 12.53
N ALA A 278 -7.17 4.31 13.60
CA ALA A 278 -7.40 4.87 14.92
C ALA A 278 -6.14 5.59 15.44
N VAL A 279 -4.99 4.91 15.42
CA VAL A 279 -3.73 5.49 15.91
C VAL A 279 -3.31 6.68 15.03
N GLN A 280 -3.31 6.53 13.70
CA GLN A 280 -2.93 7.61 12.79
C GLN A 280 -3.85 8.83 12.91
N SER A 281 -5.16 8.65 12.95
CA SER A 281 -6.10 9.77 13.07
C SER A 281 -6.03 10.47 14.43
N GLY A 282 -5.67 9.75 15.49
CA GLY A 282 -5.36 10.32 16.81
C GLY A 282 -4.15 11.25 16.77
N LEU A 283 -3.04 10.81 16.14
CA LEU A 283 -1.84 11.63 15.93
C LEU A 283 -2.15 12.88 15.10
N LEU A 284 -2.92 12.73 14.01
CA LEU A 284 -3.31 13.85 13.16
C LEU A 284 -4.19 14.86 13.91
N ALA A 285 -5.10 14.40 14.77
CA ALA A 285 -5.95 15.26 15.58
C ALA A 285 -5.12 16.03 16.62
N ALA A 286 -4.22 15.35 17.33
CA ALA A 286 -3.30 15.95 18.28
C ALA A 286 -2.44 17.05 17.62
N GLY A 287 -1.77 16.74 16.50
CA GLY A 287 -0.96 17.71 15.79
C GLY A 287 -1.74 18.84 15.10
N ALA A 288 -3.05 18.70 14.88
CA ALA A 288 -3.90 19.79 14.40
C ALA A 288 -4.31 20.74 15.54
N VAL A 289 -4.61 20.20 16.72
CA VAL A 289 -4.92 20.98 17.93
C VAL A 289 -3.68 21.70 18.44
N ALA A 290 -2.56 21.00 18.59
CA ALA A 290 -1.31 21.60 19.11
C ALA A 290 -0.80 22.75 18.22
N GLY A 291 -0.91 22.63 16.90
CA GLY A 291 -0.54 23.70 15.96
C GLY A 291 -1.48 24.91 15.96
N HIS A 292 -2.68 24.80 16.56
CA HIS A 292 -3.73 25.83 16.56
C HIS A 292 -4.49 25.86 17.91
N LEU A 293 -3.76 25.88 19.02
CA LEU A 293 -4.35 25.75 20.36
C LEU A 293 -5.32 26.88 20.72
N ASP A 294 -5.13 28.08 20.17
CA ASP A 294 -5.99 29.24 20.39
C ASP A 294 -7.10 29.41 19.33
N ASP A 295 -7.09 28.62 18.25
CA ASP A 295 -8.09 28.69 17.18
C ASP A 295 -8.65 27.29 16.84
N PRO A 296 -9.73 26.86 17.52
CA PRO A 296 -10.44 25.61 17.24
C PRO A 296 -10.92 25.48 15.78
N ALA A 297 -11.24 26.60 15.11
CA ALA A 297 -11.67 26.56 13.73
C ALA A 297 -10.50 26.28 12.78
N ALA A 298 -9.32 26.87 13.02
CA ALA A 298 -8.09 26.53 12.30
C ALA A 298 -7.66 25.09 12.56
N ALA A 299 -7.71 24.63 13.82
CA ALA A 299 -7.45 23.24 14.17
C ALA A 299 -8.34 22.29 13.36
N GLY A 300 -9.65 22.57 13.30
CA GLY A 300 -10.61 21.82 12.50
C GLY A 300 -10.29 21.83 11.01
N ARG A 301 -9.96 22.99 10.41
CA ARG A 301 -9.56 23.09 8.99
C ARG A 301 -8.27 22.32 8.68
N SER A 302 -7.27 22.46 9.55
CA SER A 302 -5.99 21.75 9.46
C SER A 302 -6.20 20.24 9.55
N TYR A 303 -7.00 19.78 10.50
CA TYR A 303 -7.34 18.37 10.67
C TYR A 303 -8.05 17.80 9.44
N LYS A 304 -9.09 18.49 8.92
CA LYS A 304 -9.76 18.08 7.67
C LYS A 304 -8.79 17.95 6.51
N ARG A 305 -7.88 18.92 6.33
CA ARG A 305 -6.88 18.88 5.25
C ARG A 305 -5.93 17.69 5.41
N LYS A 306 -5.43 17.45 6.63
CA LYS A 306 -4.57 16.30 6.94
C LYS A 306 -5.30 14.98 6.68
N LEU A 307 -6.54 14.83 7.14
CA LEU A 307 -7.37 13.66 6.85
C LEU A 307 -7.63 13.49 5.35
N LYS A 308 -7.86 14.58 4.60
CA LYS A 308 -7.96 14.54 3.13
C LYS A 308 -6.68 14.00 2.51
N ARG A 309 -5.53 14.51 2.91
CA ARG A 309 -4.24 14.04 2.40
C ARG A 309 -3.95 12.57 2.76
N THR A 310 -4.27 12.15 3.99
CA THR A 310 -3.89 10.82 4.48
C THR A 310 -4.89 9.72 4.13
N PHE A 311 -6.19 10.03 4.10
CA PHE A 311 -7.26 9.02 4.06
C PHE A 311 -8.29 9.20 2.93
N VAL A 312 -8.32 10.35 2.25
CA VAL A 312 -9.24 10.54 1.11
C VAL A 312 -8.72 9.81 -0.11
N GLY A 313 -9.66 9.17 -0.83
CA GLY A 313 -9.39 8.15 -1.83
C GLY A 313 -9.51 6.72 -1.28
N TYR A 314 -9.39 6.51 0.03
CA TYR A 314 -9.60 5.19 0.64
C TYR A 314 -10.98 5.04 1.30
N PHE A 315 -11.45 6.09 2.01
CA PHE A 315 -12.74 6.06 2.72
C PHE A 315 -13.87 6.90 2.09
N GLU A 316 -13.58 7.95 1.32
CA GLU A 316 -14.59 8.58 0.44
C GLU A 316 -15.10 7.55 -0.58
N THR A 317 -14.17 6.76 -1.08
CA THR A 317 -14.36 5.50 -1.78
C THR A 317 -15.18 4.54 -0.95
N ALA A 318 -14.95 4.39 0.35
CA ALA A 318 -15.73 3.44 1.12
C ALA A 318 -17.24 3.75 1.14
N ARG A 319 -17.56 5.05 1.18
CA ARG A 319 -18.92 5.57 1.24
C ARG A 319 -19.61 5.59 -0.14
N HIS A 320 -18.92 6.02 -1.21
CA HIS A 320 -19.46 6.01 -2.59
C HIS A 320 -19.35 4.64 -3.28
N ALA A 321 -18.29 3.89 -3.00
CA ALA A 321 -18.15 2.52 -3.46
C ALA A 321 -19.12 1.58 -2.75
N SER A 322 -19.79 1.94 -1.64
CA SER A 322 -20.94 1.15 -1.11
C SER A 322 -21.92 0.70 -2.19
N HIS A 323 -22.08 1.50 -3.27
CA HIS A 323 -22.87 1.17 -4.45
C HIS A 323 -22.06 0.64 -5.67
N ARG A 324 -20.74 0.88 -5.76
CA ARG A 324 -19.83 0.43 -6.85
C ARG A 324 -18.90 -0.75 -6.46
N TYR A 325 -19.00 -1.25 -5.22
CA TYR A 325 -18.10 -2.24 -4.59
C TYR A 325 -18.15 -3.59 -5.26
N HIS A 326 -19.29 -3.93 -5.87
CA HIS A 326 -19.41 -5.16 -6.64
C HIS A 326 -18.37 -5.25 -7.73
N LEU A 327 -18.11 -4.16 -8.44
CA LEU A 327 -17.10 -4.15 -9.49
C LEU A 327 -15.70 -4.31 -8.90
N ALA A 328 -15.30 -3.49 -7.91
CA ALA A 328 -13.96 -3.59 -7.32
C ALA A 328 -13.67 -4.95 -6.67
N TRP A 329 -14.65 -5.48 -5.92
CA TRP A 329 -14.57 -6.81 -5.33
C TRP A 329 -14.54 -7.91 -6.39
N ARG A 330 -15.35 -7.81 -7.45
CA ARG A 330 -15.30 -8.75 -8.57
C ARG A 330 -13.99 -8.65 -9.32
N VAL A 331 -13.43 -7.47 -9.54
CA VAL A 331 -12.09 -7.34 -10.13
C VAL A 331 -11.09 -8.04 -9.22
N LEU A 332 -11.09 -7.80 -7.91
CA LEU A 332 -10.19 -8.48 -6.97
C LEU A 332 -10.33 -10.01 -6.98
N VAL A 333 -11.56 -10.52 -6.90
CA VAL A 333 -11.84 -11.96 -6.89
C VAL A 333 -11.56 -12.59 -8.25
N SER A 334 -12.02 -11.99 -9.35
CA SER A 334 -11.83 -12.53 -10.71
C SER A 334 -10.39 -12.44 -11.19
N THR A 335 -9.62 -11.46 -10.74
CA THR A 335 -8.20 -11.34 -11.03
C THR A 335 -7.35 -12.14 -10.04
N ALA A 336 -7.95 -12.81 -9.05
CA ALA A 336 -7.22 -13.59 -8.05
C ALA A 336 -6.27 -14.59 -8.73
N GLY A 337 -6.79 -15.41 -9.64
CA GLY A 337 -5.99 -16.36 -10.41
C GLY A 337 -5.07 -15.77 -11.47
N SER A 338 -4.85 -14.45 -11.48
CA SER A 338 -3.97 -13.78 -12.45
C SER A 338 -2.72 -13.24 -11.78
N ASP A 339 -1.56 -13.68 -12.26
CA ASP A 339 -0.25 -13.20 -11.85
C ASP A 339 0.27 -12.07 -12.75
N ARG A 340 -0.64 -11.24 -13.29
CA ARG A 340 -0.24 -9.99 -13.93
C ARG A 340 0.28 -9.01 -12.87
N PRO A 341 1.38 -8.28 -13.13
CA PRO A 341 1.98 -7.36 -12.16
C PRO A 341 0.99 -6.37 -11.54
N VAL A 342 0.10 -5.79 -12.35
CA VAL A 342 -0.88 -4.82 -11.85
C VAL A 342 -1.88 -5.45 -10.89
N PHE A 343 -2.35 -6.67 -11.15
CA PHE A 343 -3.31 -7.33 -10.27
C PHE A 343 -2.69 -7.83 -8.97
N ALA A 344 -1.45 -8.32 -9.02
CA ALA A 344 -0.69 -8.62 -7.79
C ALA A 344 -0.62 -7.40 -6.87
N LYS A 345 -0.25 -6.24 -7.44
CA LYS A 345 -0.20 -4.97 -6.71
C LYS A 345 -1.56 -4.50 -6.22
N VAL A 346 -2.61 -4.59 -7.05
CA VAL A 346 -3.98 -4.20 -6.66
C VAL A 346 -4.49 -5.05 -5.50
N ARG A 347 -4.26 -6.37 -5.51
CA ARG A 347 -4.64 -7.27 -4.41
C ARG A 347 -3.99 -6.83 -3.10
N ARG A 348 -2.68 -6.56 -3.09
CA ARG A 348 -1.98 -6.03 -1.91
C ARG A 348 -2.53 -4.68 -1.47
N ALA A 349 -2.72 -3.76 -2.41
CA ALA A 349 -3.15 -2.40 -2.12
C ALA A 349 -4.55 -2.33 -1.52
N VAL A 350 -5.47 -3.22 -1.89
CA VAL A 350 -6.81 -3.23 -1.29
C VAL A 350 -6.80 -3.83 0.13
N LEU A 351 -5.95 -4.82 0.38
CA LEU A 351 -6.02 -5.66 1.58
C LEU A 351 -5.18 -5.14 2.75
N LEU A 352 -4.09 -4.43 2.48
CA LEU A 352 -3.18 -3.92 3.53
C LEU A 352 -3.50 -2.46 3.88
N PRO A 353 -3.72 -2.09 5.16
CA PRO A 353 -4.03 -0.73 5.59
C PRO A 353 -3.05 0.33 5.09
N GLU A 354 -1.78 -0.05 4.98
CA GLU A 354 -0.65 0.78 4.59
C GLU A 354 -0.78 1.32 3.16
N GLY A 355 -1.52 0.62 2.28
CA GLY A 355 -1.41 0.82 0.83
C GLY A 355 0.01 0.47 0.35
N PHE A 356 0.17 0.20 -0.95
CA PHE A 356 1.50 -0.11 -1.51
C PHE A 356 2.18 1.12 -2.10
N SER A 357 3.49 1.21 -1.88
CA SER A 357 4.44 2.19 -2.40
C SER A 357 4.52 2.20 -3.92
N GLY A 358 3.69 3.03 -4.56
CA GLY A 358 3.83 3.37 -5.97
C GLY A 358 3.64 2.19 -6.94
N LEU A 359 3.67 2.51 -8.22
CA LEU A 359 3.52 1.52 -9.30
C LEU A 359 4.80 0.73 -9.56
N THR A 360 5.94 1.31 -9.15
CA THR A 360 7.28 0.75 -9.22
C THR A 360 7.91 0.79 -7.82
N ALA A 361 8.22 -0.40 -7.28
CA ALA A 361 9.06 -0.68 -6.10
C ALA A 361 8.83 0.06 -4.77
N ALA A 362 8.95 -0.70 -3.66
CA ALA A 362 9.10 -0.16 -2.29
C ALA A 362 10.53 0.36 -2.00
N GLU A 363 11.40 0.36 -3.02
CA GLU A 363 12.79 0.74 -2.89
C GLU A 363 12.93 2.27 -2.78
N ARG A 364 13.85 2.68 -1.91
CA ARG A 364 14.17 4.09 -1.68
C ARG A 364 15.42 4.44 -2.47
N MET A 365 15.32 5.52 -3.24
CA MET A 365 16.45 6.12 -3.92
C MET A 365 17.43 6.71 -2.89
N PRO A 366 18.75 6.46 -3.05
CA PRO A 366 19.79 6.95 -2.16
C PRO A 366 20.10 8.44 -2.42
N LEU A 367 19.09 9.31 -2.30
CA LEU A 367 19.23 10.75 -2.55
C LEU A 367 19.60 11.53 -1.29
N GLY A 368 20.42 12.57 -1.48
CA GLY A 368 20.78 13.55 -0.45
C GLY A 368 19.66 14.55 -0.19
N ALA A 369 19.81 15.35 0.87
CA ALA A 369 18.80 16.34 1.26
C ALA A 369 18.62 17.44 0.21
N ALA A 370 19.68 17.80 -0.53
CA ALA A 370 19.63 18.82 -1.57
C ALA A 370 18.80 18.36 -2.77
N GLU A 371 19.03 17.14 -3.26
CA GLU A 371 18.27 16.58 -4.38
C GLU A 371 16.79 16.42 -4.02
N LEU A 372 16.51 15.97 -2.80
CA LEU A 372 15.14 15.82 -2.31
C LEU A 372 14.41 17.15 -2.14
N ALA A 373 15.11 18.22 -1.78
CA ALA A 373 14.50 19.55 -1.67
C ALA A 373 13.93 20.05 -3.01
N VAL A 374 14.53 19.64 -4.13
CA VAL A 374 14.07 20.01 -5.49
C VAL A 374 13.07 18.99 -6.04
N LEU A 375 13.32 17.69 -5.84
CA LEU A 375 12.48 16.61 -6.37
C LEU A 375 11.13 16.48 -5.67
N ALA A 376 11.10 16.64 -4.34
CA ALA A 376 9.91 16.34 -3.53
C ALA A 376 8.68 17.19 -3.87
N PRO A 377 8.78 18.53 -4.04
CA PRO A 377 7.64 19.34 -4.43
C PRO A 377 7.04 18.92 -5.77
N PHE A 378 7.89 18.55 -6.73
CA PHE A 378 7.46 18.11 -8.06
C PHE A 378 6.74 16.77 -8.04
N LEU A 379 7.29 15.78 -7.34
CA LEU A 379 6.65 14.48 -7.18
C LEU A 379 5.33 14.60 -6.39
N PHE A 380 5.27 15.50 -5.39
CA PHE A 380 4.04 15.77 -4.66
C PHE A 380 2.95 16.36 -5.57
N ALA A 381 3.30 17.31 -6.44
CA ALA A 381 2.34 17.86 -7.41
C ALA A 381 1.89 16.79 -8.43
N SER A 382 2.80 15.93 -8.88
CA SER A 382 2.49 14.76 -9.73
C SER A 382 1.48 13.82 -9.04
N ASP A 383 1.69 13.53 -7.75
CA ASP A 383 0.78 12.71 -6.95
C ASP A 383 -0.63 13.29 -6.88
N GLU A 384 -0.77 14.57 -6.57
CA GLU A 384 -2.10 15.19 -6.50
C GLU A 384 -2.84 15.12 -7.83
N VAL A 385 -2.14 15.32 -8.96
CA VAL A 385 -2.73 15.20 -10.30
C VAL A 385 -3.12 13.75 -10.60
N ALA A 386 -2.22 12.79 -10.43
CA ALA A 386 -2.50 11.38 -10.74
C ALA A 386 -3.66 10.84 -9.88
N VAL A 387 -3.67 11.16 -8.59
CA VAL A 387 -4.72 10.76 -7.64
C VAL A 387 -6.05 11.40 -7.98
N SER A 388 -6.11 12.70 -8.18
CA SER A 388 -7.36 13.39 -8.50
C SER A 388 -7.96 12.88 -9.82
N THR A 389 -7.12 12.47 -10.77
CA THR A 389 -7.52 11.95 -12.08
C THR A 389 -8.23 10.59 -12.00
N VAL A 390 -7.78 9.68 -11.12
CA VAL A 390 -8.29 8.29 -11.09
C VAL A 390 -9.22 7.99 -9.91
N ARG A 391 -9.17 8.80 -8.84
CA ARG A 391 -9.87 8.51 -7.57
C ARG A 391 -11.40 8.41 -7.69
N GLU A 392 -12.01 9.06 -8.68
CA GLU A 392 -13.47 9.07 -8.85
C GLU A 392 -14.01 7.83 -9.57
N ASP A 393 -13.26 7.32 -10.55
CA ASP A 393 -13.69 6.20 -11.40
C ASP A 393 -13.09 4.85 -10.95
N TRP A 394 -11.79 4.84 -10.63
CA TRP A 394 -11.03 3.63 -10.24
C TRP A 394 -10.25 3.87 -8.94
N PRO A 395 -10.93 3.89 -7.79
CA PRO A 395 -10.35 4.39 -6.54
C PRO A 395 -9.20 3.54 -5.97
N PHE A 396 -9.15 2.24 -6.28
CA PHE A 396 -8.03 1.39 -5.87
C PHE A 396 -6.74 1.68 -6.64
N ILE A 397 -6.84 2.22 -7.86
CA ILE A 397 -5.70 2.72 -8.61
C ILE A 397 -5.11 3.94 -7.89
N ALA A 398 -5.95 4.86 -7.40
CA ALA A 398 -5.48 5.97 -6.56
C ALA A 398 -4.71 5.46 -5.32
N ARG A 399 -5.09 4.31 -4.77
CA ARG A 399 -4.36 3.71 -3.65
C ARG A 399 -2.98 3.16 -4.03
N LEU A 400 -2.80 2.69 -5.26
CA LEU A 400 -1.45 2.36 -5.78
C LEU A 400 -0.55 3.61 -5.86
N LEU A 401 -1.15 4.81 -5.95
CA LEU A 401 -0.43 6.08 -6.09
C LEU A 401 -0.08 6.75 -4.74
N ILE A 402 -0.94 6.62 -3.71
CA ILE A 402 -0.86 7.45 -2.48
C ILE A 402 0.06 6.93 -1.36
N ALA A 403 0.45 5.65 -1.38
CA ALA A 403 0.91 4.86 -0.22
C ALA A 403 1.46 5.56 1.05
N GLY A 404 1.01 5.07 2.21
CA GLY A 404 1.30 5.55 3.55
C GLY A 404 2.63 5.09 4.16
N GLU A 405 3.75 5.30 3.46
CA GLU A 405 5.09 5.16 4.06
C GLU A 405 5.65 6.50 4.52
N SER A 406 6.67 6.45 5.38
CA SER A 406 7.57 7.58 5.61
C SER A 406 8.40 7.86 4.36
N ASP A 407 8.45 9.14 3.94
CA ASP A 407 9.32 9.65 2.85
C ASP A 407 8.94 9.22 1.41
N PRO A 408 7.71 9.51 0.93
CA PRO A 408 7.25 9.12 -0.42
C PRO A 408 8.10 9.74 -1.54
N GLN A 409 8.75 10.88 -1.30
CA GLN A 409 9.63 11.55 -2.27
C GLN A 409 10.93 10.78 -2.58
N ARG A 410 11.32 9.80 -1.76
CA ARG A 410 12.47 8.93 -2.04
C ARG A 410 12.12 7.71 -2.89
N ARG A 411 10.88 7.52 -3.32
CA ARG A 411 10.48 6.30 -4.04
C ARG A 411 11.03 6.24 -5.45
N LEU A 412 11.32 5.02 -5.90
CA LEU A 412 11.57 4.73 -7.30
C LEU A 412 10.30 4.98 -8.14
N ARG A 413 10.34 5.86 -9.15
CA ARG A 413 9.17 6.17 -10.00
C ARG A 413 9.57 6.44 -11.46
N PRO A 414 8.75 6.06 -12.47
CA PRO A 414 9.00 6.40 -13.87
C PRO A 414 9.05 7.91 -14.14
N ALA A 415 8.47 8.73 -13.26
CA ALA A 415 8.56 10.19 -13.33
C ALA A 415 9.94 10.76 -12.98
N VAL A 416 10.80 10.01 -12.28
CA VAL A 416 12.11 10.52 -11.82
C VAL A 416 13.08 10.71 -12.99
N PRO A 417 13.25 9.77 -13.93
CA PRO A 417 14.03 10.01 -15.14
C PRO A 417 13.56 11.24 -15.93
N PHE A 418 12.25 11.46 -16.03
CA PHE A 418 11.70 12.66 -16.66
C PHE A 418 12.09 13.94 -15.93
N PHE A 419 11.93 13.98 -14.60
CA PHE A 419 12.31 15.14 -13.78
C PHE A 419 13.82 15.44 -13.86
N GLY A 420 14.66 14.42 -13.68
CA GLY A 420 16.12 14.58 -13.78
C GLY A 420 16.53 15.10 -15.16
N ALA A 421 15.90 14.58 -16.22
CA ALA A 421 16.15 15.02 -17.59
C ALA A 421 15.65 16.44 -17.90
N LEU A 422 14.54 16.89 -17.31
CA LEU A 422 14.08 18.28 -17.41
C LEU A 422 15.12 19.28 -16.90
N MET A 423 15.87 18.90 -15.86
CA MET A 423 16.92 19.74 -15.28
C MET A 423 18.27 19.59 -15.97
N ALA A 424 18.39 18.73 -16.99
CA ALA A 424 19.68 18.39 -17.58
C ALA A 424 20.42 19.61 -18.15
N ALA A 425 19.71 20.65 -18.58
CA ALA A 425 20.29 21.90 -19.06
C ALA A 425 20.70 22.89 -17.94
N GLY A 426 20.40 22.60 -16.66
CA GLY A 426 20.72 23.44 -15.51
C GLY A 426 19.62 24.42 -15.09
N GLU A 427 18.46 24.40 -15.73
CA GLU A 427 17.31 25.21 -15.36
C GLU A 427 16.37 24.47 -14.40
N PRO A 428 15.78 25.16 -13.39
CA PRO A 428 14.80 24.55 -12.52
C PRO A 428 13.53 24.20 -13.33
N PRO A 429 12.96 23.01 -13.13
CA PRO A 429 11.84 22.55 -13.93
C PRO A 429 10.57 23.29 -13.51
N ASP A 430 9.77 23.71 -14.49
CA ASP A 430 8.44 24.27 -14.24
C ASP A 430 7.56 23.21 -13.54
N ILE A 431 7.02 23.57 -12.38
CA ILE A 431 6.12 22.71 -11.60
C ILE A 431 4.90 22.29 -12.42
N ALA A 432 4.46 23.08 -13.41
CA ALA A 432 3.36 22.71 -14.30
C ALA A 432 3.63 21.42 -15.08
N ARG A 433 4.91 21.08 -15.32
CA ARG A 433 5.32 19.81 -15.95
C ARG A 433 5.05 18.58 -15.07
N SER A 434 4.68 18.75 -13.81
CA SER A 434 4.26 17.63 -12.94
C SER A 434 3.02 16.92 -13.46
N THR A 435 2.16 17.60 -14.24
CA THR A 435 1.02 16.97 -14.91
C THR A 435 1.47 15.96 -15.96
N LEU A 436 2.57 16.24 -16.67
CA LEU A 436 3.13 15.31 -17.65
C LEU A 436 3.80 14.11 -16.96
N ALA A 437 4.45 14.34 -15.82
CA ALA A 437 4.96 13.27 -14.96
C ALA A 437 3.83 12.34 -14.48
N ALA A 438 2.69 12.90 -14.05
CA ALA A 438 1.50 12.13 -13.70
C ALA A 438 0.97 11.32 -14.90
N ALA A 439 0.95 11.91 -16.10
CA ALA A 439 0.55 11.20 -17.32
C ALA A 439 1.49 10.03 -17.65
N ILE A 440 2.80 10.22 -17.54
CA ILE A 440 3.82 9.17 -17.74
C ILE A 440 3.58 8.02 -16.76
N GLU A 441 3.30 8.32 -15.49
CA GLU A 441 3.04 7.28 -14.49
C GLU A 441 1.75 6.51 -14.73
N LEU A 442 0.65 7.21 -15.04
CA LEU A 442 -0.63 6.59 -15.38
C LEU A 442 -0.52 5.74 -16.64
N ALA A 443 0.20 6.22 -17.67
CA ALA A 443 0.42 5.46 -18.89
C ALA A 443 1.36 4.27 -18.69
N THR A 444 2.39 4.40 -17.84
CA THR A 444 3.24 3.28 -17.46
C THR A 444 2.41 2.21 -16.76
N LEU A 445 1.54 2.59 -15.82
CA LEU A 445 0.61 1.63 -15.21
C LEU A 445 -0.32 1.00 -16.24
N GLY A 446 -0.91 1.80 -17.12
CA GLY A 446 -1.79 1.32 -18.18
C GLY A 446 -1.06 0.34 -19.11
N ALA A 447 0.20 0.60 -19.45
CA ALA A 447 1.03 -0.33 -20.22
C ALA A 447 1.31 -1.64 -19.47
N LEU A 448 1.53 -1.57 -18.16
CA LEU A 448 1.77 -2.74 -17.31
C LEU A 448 0.52 -3.63 -17.13
N THR A 449 -0.72 -3.11 -17.29
CA THR A 449 -1.94 -3.95 -17.19
C THR A 449 -2.00 -5.00 -18.30
N PHE A 450 -1.37 -4.72 -19.44
CA PHE A 450 -1.31 -5.60 -20.60
C PHE A 450 -0.13 -6.58 -20.55
N LEU A 451 0.75 -6.47 -19.55
CA LEU A 451 1.86 -7.40 -19.36
C LEU A 451 1.47 -8.60 -18.48
N GLY A 452 2.04 -9.76 -18.81
CA GLY A 452 1.87 -10.99 -18.04
C GLY A 452 1.16 -12.10 -18.82
N PRO A 453 0.98 -13.27 -18.19
CA PRO A 453 0.48 -14.46 -18.87
C PRO A 453 -0.93 -14.23 -19.43
N MET A 454 -1.21 -14.83 -20.59
CA MET A 454 -2.57 -14.89 -21.11
C MET A 454 -3.42 -15.78 -20.19
N PRO A 455 -4.66 -15.39 -19.87
CA PRO A 455 -5.54 -16.22 -19.05
C PRO A 455 -5.84 -17.53 -19.78
N ALA A 456 -6.04 -18.61 -19.01
CA ALA A 456 -6.54 -19.86 -19.55
C ALA A 456 -7.89 -19.63 -20.26
N ARG A 457 -8.25 -20.49 -21.22
CA ARG A 457 -9.57 -20.43 -21.87
C ARG A 457 -10.66 -20.40 -20.78
N PRO A 458 -11.67 -19.52 -20.90
CA PRO A 458 -12.74 -19.44 -19.92
C PRO A 458 -13.44 -20.80 -19.77
N GLU A 459 -13.75 -21.16 -18.53
CA GLU A 459 -14.54 -22.36 -18.21
C GLU A 459 -15.87 -22.35 -18.99
N PRO A 460 -16.30 -23.48 -19.59
CA PRO A 460 -17.54 -23.56 -20.32
C PRO A 460 -18.72 -23.07 -19.46
N GLY A 461 -19.45 -22.05 -19.94
CA GLY A 461 -20.63 -21.51 -19.26
C GLY A 461 -20.45 -20.15 -18.57
N ARG A 462 -19.22 -19.62 -18.45
CA ARG A 462 -19.00 -18.20 -18.08
C ARG A 462 -19.01 -17.31 -19.34
N ALA A 463 -19.89 -16.31 -19.39
CA ALA A 463 -20.04 -15.42 -20.55
C ALA A 463 -18.91 -14.36 -20.69
N VAL A 464 -18.24 -13.99 -19.60
CA VAL A 464 -17.19 -12.96 -19.58
C VAL A 464 -16.03 -13.40 -18.68
N ASP A 465 -14.81 -13.37 -19.23
CA ASP A 465 -13.57 -13.47 -18.44
C ASP A 465 -13.26 -12.09 -17.83
N TRP A 466 -13.63 -11.93 -16.56
CA TRP A 466 -13.42 -10.68 -15.83
C TRP A 466 -11.94 -10.36 -15.58
N SER A 467 -11.02 -11.34 -15.61
CA SER A 467 -9.58 -11.07 -15.53
C SER A 467 -9.10 -10.33 -16.77
N LEU A 468 -9.49 -10.81 -17.95
CA LEU A 468 -9.20 -10.16 -19.22
C LEU A 468 -9.94 -8.81 -19.35
N ALA A 469 -11.24 -8.79 -19.07
CA ALA A 469 -12.05 -7.58 -19.16
C ALA A 469 -11.52 -6.47 -18.24
N SER A 470 -11.13 -6.79 -17.00
CA SER A 470 -10.56 -5.81 -16.07
C SER A 470 -9.20 -5.30 -16.53
N SER A 471 -8.40 -6.14 -17.21
CA SER A 471 -7.09 -5.73 -17.75
C SER A 471 -7.27 -4.69 -18.85
N VAL A 472 -8.19 -4.98 -19.79
CA VAL A 472 -8.49 -4.11 -20.93
C VAL A 472 -9.13 -2.80 -20.45
N LEU A 473 -10.21 -2.88 -19.67
CA LEU A 473 -10.91 -1.70 -19.18
C LEU A 473 -10.01 -0.81 -18.30
N GLY A 474 -9.22 -1.43 -17.42
CA GLY A 474 -8.29 -0.69 -16.55
C GLY A 474 -7.17 -0.03 -17.36
N GLY A 475 -6.58 -0.75 -18.31
CA GLY A 475 -5.53 -0.23 -19.19
C GLY A 475 -6.03 0.91 -20.07
N ASP A 476 -7.15 0.72 -20.77
CA ASP A 476 -7.75 1.72 -21.65
C ASP A 476 -8.16 2.98 -20.88
N PHE A 477 -8.72 2.82 -19.68
CA PHE A 477 -9.05 3.93 -18.80
C PHE A 477 -7.80 4.76 -18.45
N LEU A 478 -6.73 4.10 -18.02
CA LEU A 478 -5.48 4.75 -17.62
C LEU A 478 -4.79 5.47 -18.78
N LEU A 479 -4.69 4.80 -19.93
CA LEU A 479 -4.13 5.37 -21.14
C LEU A 479 -4.97 6.56 -21.62
N GLY A 480 -6.29 6.45 -21.60
CA GLY A 480 -7.19 7.55 -21.95
C GLY A 480 -7.04 8.76 -21.01
N ARG A 481 -6.94 8.52 -19.70
CA ARG A 481 -6.69 9.57 -18.70
C ARG A 481 -5.31 10.21 -18.89
N ALA A 482 -4.27 9.43 -19.12
CA ALA A 482 -2.93 9.94 -19.37
C ALA A 482 -2.88 10.81 -20.63
N THR A 483 -3.42 10.35 -21.76
CA THR A 483 -3.48 11.12 -23.01
C THR A 483 -4.21 12.44 -22.84
N ARG A 484 -5.30 12.46 -22.07
CA ARG A 484 -6.01 13.71 -21.74
C ARG A 484 -5.13 14.68 -20.94
N LEU A 485 -4.41 14.20 -19.93
CA LEU A 485 -3.48 15.05 -19.17
C LEU A 485 -2.39 15.65 -20.06
N VAL A 486 -1.84 14.87 -21.00
CA VAL A 486 -0.86 15.38 -21.98
C VAL A 486 -1.49 16.44 -22.88
N ALA A 487 -2.67 16.18 -23.43
CA ALA A 487 -3.36 17.12 -24.32
C ALA A 487 -3.73 18.43 -23.62
N ASP A 488 -4.07 18.38 -22.33
CA ASP A 488 -4.45 19.56 -21.55
C ASP A 488 -3.23 20.38 -21.09
N ALA A 489 -2.13 19.72 -20.68
CA ALA A 489 -0.99 20.39 -20.02
C ALA A 489 0.28 20.53 -20.88
N ALA A 490 0.44 19.72 -21.92
CA ALA A 490 1.57 19.78 -22.85
C ALA A 490 1.15 19.32 -24.27
N PRO A 491 0.28 20.08 -24.97
CA PRO A 491 -0.20 19.73 -26.31
C PRO A 491 0.95 19.43 -27.30
N GLU A 492 2.09 20.11 -27.15
CA GLU A 492 3.30 19.91 -27.95
C GLU A 492 3.89 18.50 -27.82
N ALA A 493 3.66 17.81 -26.69
CA ALA A 493 4.14 16.46 -26.42
C ALA A 493 3.14 15.37 -26.86
N SER A 494 1.91 15.72 -27.26
CA SER A 494 0.84 14.76 -27.53
C SER A 494 1.18 13.78 -28.67
N TRP A 495 1.84 14.25 -29.73
CA TRP A 495 2.27 13.40 -30.85
C TRP A 495 3.32 12.38 -30.40
N SER A 496 4.41 12.85 -29.78
CA SER A 496 5.45 11.95 -29.26
C SER A 496 4.92 10.96 -28.23
N PHE A 497 3.95 11.38 -27.41
CA PHE A 497 3.31 10.49 -26.45
C PHE A 497 2.45 9.41 -27.12
N ALA A 498 1.67 9.77 -28.15
CA ALA A 498 0.89 8.82 -28.92
C ALA A 498 1.79 7.81 -29.67
N ASP A 499 2.88 8.29 -30.27
CA ASP A 499 3.87 7.43 -30.93
C ASP A 499 4.50 6.43 -29.95
N TRP A 500 4.82 6.89 -28.73
CA TRP A 500 5.32 6.02 -27.66
C TRP A 500 4.30 4.94 -27.26
N LEU A 501 3.02 5.27 -27.13
CA LEU A 501 1.97 4.28 -26.84
C LEU A 501 1.83 3.24 -27.96
N ALA A 502 1.96 3.67 -29.22
CA ALA A 502 1.97 2.78 -30.38
C ALA A 502 3.21 1.87 -30.38
N GLU A 503 4.39 2.42 -30.09
CA GLU A 503 5.65 1.68 -29.97
C GLU A 503 5.57 0.62 -28.87
N LEU A 504 5.08 0.97 -27.67
CA LEU A 504 4.88 0.02 -26.57
C LEU A 504 3.96 -1.13 -26.99
N SER A 505 2.89 -0.84 -27.74
CA SER A 505 1.97 -1.84 -28.26
C SER A 505 2.64 -2.74 -29.30
N GLY A 506 3.42 -2.17 -30.21
CA GLY A 506 4.21 -2.90 -31.21
C GLY A 506 5.24 -3.84 -30.57
N ARG A 507 6.02 -3.34 -29.60
CA ARG A 507 7.03 -4.13 -28.87
C ARG A 507 6.40 -5.29 -28.09
N ARG A 508 5.23 -5.08 -27.45
CA ARG A 508 4.46 -6.16 -26.82
C ARG A 508 3.98 -7.18 -27.84
N SER A 509 3.45 -6.73 -28.98
CA SER A 509 2.98 -7.62 -30.05
C SER A 509 4.11 -8.51 -30.57
N ALA A 510 5.27 -7.91 -30.88
CA ALA A 510 6.45 -8.63 -31.34
C ALA A 510 6.91 -9.73 -30.37
N ARG A 511 6.74 -9.52 -29.05
CA ARG A 511 7.09 -10.52 -28.03
C ARG A 511 6.11 -11.70 -27.96
N ILE A 512 4.82 -11.47 -28.24
CA ILE A 512 3.79 -12.53 -28.21
C ILE A 512 3.73 -13.35 -29.50
N HIS A 513 4.20 -12.81 -30.64
CA HIS A 513 4.21 -13.55 -31.91
C HIS A 513 5.10 -14.82 -31.87
N PRO A 514 4.69 -15.93 -32.53
CA PRO A 514 5.53 -17.10 -32.68
C PRO A 514 6.79 -16.73 -33.49
N GLY A 515 7.96 -16.77 -32.85
CA GLY A 515 9.24 -16.36 -33.47
C GLY A 515 10.11 -15.46 -32.60
N HIS A 516 9.54 -14.83 -31.55
CA HIS A 516 10.25 -14.00 -30.55
C HIS A 516 11.25 -12.99 -31.16
N GLU A 517 10.80 -12.18 -32.11
CA GLU A 517 11.69 -11.23 -32.81
C GLU A 517 12.20 -10.09 -31.91
N ALA A 518 11.55 -9.84 -30.76
CA ALA A 518 11.93 -8.80 -29.81
C ALA A 518 12.43 -9.37 -28.45
N PRO A 519 13.55 -8.84 -27.91
CA PRO A 519 13.99 -9.12 -26.54
C PRO A 519 12.95 -8.67 -25.50
N ALA A 520 12.82 -9.38 -24.38
CA ALA A 520 11.92 -9.00 -23.28
C ALA A 520 12.23 -7.60 -22.71
N ALA A 521 13.52 -7.22 -22.71
CA ALA A 521 13.97 -5.92 -22.22
C ALA A 521 13.43 -4.75 -23.06
N ALA A 522 13.04 -4.98 -24.32
CA ALA A 522 12.63 -3.93 -25.25
C ALA A 522 11.44 -3.11 -24.73
N VAL A 523 10.48 -3.74 -24.03
CA VAL A 523 9.32 -3.05 -23.46
C VAL A 523 9.74 -2.14 -22.30
N PHE A 524 10.58 -2.65 -21.39
CA PHE A 524 11.06 -1.89 -20.24
C PHE A 524 12.01 -0.76 -20.65
N ALA A 525 12.84 -0.99 -21.67
CA ALA A 525 13.66 0.03 -22.30
C ALA A 525 12.80 1.20 -22.82
N ALA A 526 11.73 0.91 -23.57
CA ALA A 526 10.83 1.95 -24.07
C ALA A 526 10.07 2.68 -22.93
N LEU A 527 9.75 2.01 -21.83
CA LEU A 527 9.10 2.65 -20.67
C LEU A 527 9.99 3.69 -19.96
N LEU A 528 11.32 3.53 -20.01
CA LEU A 528 12.27 4.43 -19.33
C LEU A 528 13.02 5.37 -20.28
N GLU A 529 13.20 4.98 -21.54
CA GLU A 529 13.75 5.84 -22.61
C GLU A 529 12.88 7.07 -22.85
N PHE A 530 11.58 6.87 -23.07
CA PHE A 530 10.69 7.96 -23.45
C PHE A 530 10.63 9.08 -22.40
N PRO A 531 10.43 8.81 -21.10
CA PRO A 531 10.46 9.83 -20.06
C PRO A 531 11.80 10.60 -20.02
N ALA A 532 12.94 9.90 -20.14
CA ALA A 532 14.26 10.53 -20.10
C ALA A 532 14.50 11.44 -21.33
N ARG A 533 14.21 10.94 -22.54
CA ARG A 533 14.35 11.72 -23.77
C ARG A 533 13.41 12.93 -23.78
N LEU A 534 12.14 12.73 -23.46
CA LEU A 534 11.14 13.80 -23.45
C LEU A 534 11.49 14.88 -22.42
N GLY A 535 11.96 14.49 -21.24
CA GLY A 535 12.42 15.44 -20.22
C GLY A 535 13.57 16.30 -20.73
N GLY A 536 14.57 15.71 -21.38
CA GLY A 536 15.67 16.46 -21.98
C GLY A 536 15.21 17.44 -23.06
N GLN A 537 14.29 17.01 -23.93
CA GLN A 537 13.73 17.85 -24.99
C GLN A 537 12.95 19.05 -24.43
N LEU A 538 12.06 18.81 -23.47
CA LEU A 538 11.25 19.88 -22.85
C LEU A 538 12.05 20.76 -21.91
N GLY A 539 13.14 20.25 -21.35
CA GLY A 539 14.11 20.98 -20.52
C GLY A 539 15.13 21.80 -21.32
N GLY A 540 15.02 21.84 -22.66
CA GLY A 540 15.93 22.62 -23.51
C GLY A 540 17.35 22.08 -23.58
N ALA A 541 17.56 20.79 -23.29
CA ALA A 541 18.88 20.17 -23.36
C ALA A 541 19.42 20.11 -24.80
N SER A 542 20.74 20.12 -24.94
CA SER A 542 21.39 20.01 -26.25
C SER A 542 21.05 18.69 -26.95
N PRO A 543 21.10 18.60 -28.29
CA PRO A 543 20.86 17.33 -29.00
C PRO A 543 21.77 16.19 -28.52
N VAL A 544 23.01 16.50 -28.13
CA VAL A 544 23.97 15.51 -27.58
C VAL A 544 23.48 15.00 -26.22
N THR A 545 23.04 15.90 -25.34
CA THR A 545 22.50 15.54 -24.03
C THR A 545 21.18 14.77 -24.16
N VAL A 546 20.30 15.14 -25.10
CA VAL A 546 19.05 14.42 -25.37
C VAL A 546 19.33 12.99 -25.84
N GLU A 547 20.32 12.80 -26.72
CA GLU A 547 20.72 11.47 -27.18
C GLU A 547 21.35 10.63 -26.06
N ALA A 548 22.15 11.27 -25.20
CA ALA A 548 22.67 10.61 -24.01
C ALA A 548 21.55 10.19 -23.04
N LEU A 549 20.54 11.04 -22.82
CA LEU A 549 19.37 10.72 -22.01
C LEU A 549 18.53 9.59 -22.62
N ARG A 550 18.48 9.51 -23.96
CA ARG A 550 17.88 8.38 -24.69
C ARG A 550 18.60 7.08 -24.37
N THR A 551 19.93 7.06 -24.51
CA THR A 551 20.76 5.88 -24.14
C THR A 551 20.61 5.54 -22.65
N TYR A 552 20.65 6.53 -21.77
CA TYR A 552 20.46 6.34 -20.33
C TYR A 552 19.13 5.64 -20.03
N GLY A 553 18.02 6.15 -20.56
CA GLY A 553 16.69 5.60 -20.30
C GLY A 553 16.52 4.19 -20.89
N GLU A 554 17.04 3.96 -22.10
CA GLU A 554 17.06 2.64 -22.74
C GLU A 554 17.78 1.63 -21.83
N GLN A 555 19.01 1.94 -21.41
CA GLN A 555 19.83 1.10 -20.54
C GLN A 555 19.23 0.92 -19.15
N CYS A 556 18.57 1.94 -18.59
CA CYS A 556 17.81 1.79 -17.33
C CYS A 556 16.73 0.71 -17.45
N GLY A 557 16.06 0.59 -18.60
CA GLY A 557 15.06 -0.46 -18.80
C GLY A 557 15.66 -1.87 -18.83
N HIS A 558 16.85 -2.01 -19.41
CA HIS A 558 17.63 -3.25 -19.35
C HIS A 558 18.04 -3.59 -17.91
N VAL A 559 18.62 -2.63 -17.19
CA VAL A 559 19.01 -2.78 -15.79
C VAL A 559 17.83 -3.22 -14.93
N PHE A 560 16.68 -2.55 -15.09
CA PHE A 560 15.45 -2.88 -14.35
C PHE A 560 15.06 -4.34 -14.55
N LEU A 561 14.92 -4.80 -15.80
CA LEU A 561 14.51 -6.17 -16.09
C LEU A 561 15.51 -7.21 -15.58
N HIS A 562 16.81 -6.99 -15.78
CA HIS A 562 17.85 -7.92 -15.31
C HIS A 562 17.87 -8.03 -13.79
N ALA A 563 17.66 -6.93 -13.09
CA ALA A 563 17.51 -6.96 -11.64
C ALA A 563 16.23 -7.70 -11.20
N GLU A 564 15.11 -7.59 -11.93
CA GLU A 564 13.91 -8.41 -11.67
C GLU A 564 14.17 -9.92 -11.85
N ASP A 565 14.83 -10.30 -12.94
CA ASP A 565 15.22 -11.69 -13.21
C ASP A 565 16.14 -12.24 -12.10
N LEU A 566 17.08 -11.42 -11.61
CA LEU A 566 17.99 -11.80 -10.53
C LEU A 566 17.24 -12.02 -9.21
N LEU A 567 16.33 -11.10 -8.85
CA LEU A 567 15.47 -11.25 -7.67
C LEU A 567 14.65 -12.55 -7.76
N ALA A 568 14.02 -12.80 -8.91
CA ALA A 568 13.22 -13.99 -9.15
C ALA A 568 14.06 -15.28 -9.06
N LEU A 569 15.26 -15.30 -9.64
CA LEU A 569 16.21 -16.41 -9.56
C LEU A 569 16.68 -16.65 -8.12
N GLN A 570 16.77 -15.61 -7.29
CA GLN A 570 17.12 -15.73 -5.87
C GLN A 570 15.94 -16.14 -4.99
N ARG A 571 14.74 -16.33 -5.56
CA ARG A 571 13.46 -16.50 -4.82
C ARG A 571 13.15 -15.32 -3.91
N ARG A 572 13.68 -14.14 -4.22
CA ARG A 572 13.33 -12.88 -3.58
C ARG A 572 12.13 -12.30 -4.31
N ARG A 573 11.39 -11.47 -3.60
CA ARG A 573 10.29 -10.70 -4.18
C ARG A 573 10.81 -9.78 -5.28
N THR A 574 10.21 -9.86 -6.46
CA THR A 574 10.46 -8.93 -7.57
C THR A 574 9.71 -7.62 -7.32
N ARG A 575 10.17 -6.51 -7.91
CA ARG A 575 9.46 -5.22 -7.81
C ARG A 575 8.17 -5.23 -8.60
N LEU A 576 7.99 -6.13 -9.56
CA LEU A 576 6.73 -6.41 -10.26
C LEU A 576 5.74 -7.23 -9.43
N ASP A 577 6.15 -7.76 -8.27
CA ASP A 577 5.33 -8.55 -7.34
C ASP A 577 4.85 -9.89 -7.92
N ILE A 578 5.65 -10.45 -8.83
CA ILE A 578 5.41 -11.72 -9.52
C ILE A 578 6.60 -12.65 -9.37
N ASP A 579 6.37 -13.97 -9.40
CA ASP A 579 7.43 -14.96 -9.27
C ASP A 579 8.11 -15.30 -10.61
N LEU A 580 9.20 -16.08 -10.54
CA LEU A 580 9.95 -16.49 -11.74
C LEU A 580 9.07 -17.23 -12.74
N ARG A 581 8.14 -18.06 -12.27
CA ARG A 581 7.21 -18.78 -13.14
C ARG A 581 6.34 -17.81 -13.94
N SER A 582 5.72 -16.85 -13.26
CA SER A 582 4.86 -15.84 -13.86
C SER A 582 5.62 -14.95 -14.84
N MET A 583 6.88 -14.62 -14.54
CA MET A 583 7.76 -13.90 -15.46
C MET A 583 8.02 -14.70 -16.75
N LEU A 584 8.33 -15.99 -16.64
CA LEU A 584 8.58 -16.86 -17.80
C LEU A 584 7.30 -17.10 -18.61
N ASP A 585 6.20 -17.49 -17.95
CA ASP A 585 4.91 -17.75 -18.58
C ASP A 585 4.34 -16.49 -19.26
N GLY A 586 4.59 -15.31 -18.66
CA GLY A 586 4.24 -14.01 -19.21
C GLY A 586 5.22 -13.43 -20.24
N ARG A 587 6.32 -14.14 -20.55
CA ARG A 587 7.42 -13.68 -21.42
C ARG A 587 8.04 -12.33 -20.98
N LEU A 588 8.01 -12.06 -19.68
CA LEU A 588 8.54 -10.87 -19.01
C LEU A 588 9.94 -11.10 -18.43
N SER A 589 10.67 -12.12 -18.89
CA SER A 589 12.03 -12.45 -18.46
C SER A 589 12.98 -12.35 -19.63
N ALA A 590 14.19 -11.82 -19.39
CA ALA A 590 15.29 -11.82 -20.35
C ALA A 590 16.12 -13.12 -20.32
N ILE A 591 15.91 -14.00 -19.33
CA ILE A 591 16.63 -15.29 -19.22
C ILE A 591 16.56 -16.09 -20.52
N PRO A 592 15.39 -16.24 -21.19
CA PRO A 592 15.32 -16.97 -22.46
C PRO A 592 16.09 -16.31 -23.61
N ASP A 593 16.29 -14.99 -23.55
CA ASP A 593 17.02 -14.23 -24.56
C ASP A 593 18.54 -14.31 -24.33
N LEU A 594 18.97 -14.44 -23.07
CA LEU A 594 20.37 -14.54 -22.66
C LEU A 594 20.93 -15.97 -22.72
N ILE A 595 20.08 -16.97 -22.51
CA ILE A 595 20.46 -18.39 -22.52
C ILE A 595 19.55 -19.14 -23.51
N PRO A 596 19.90 -19.18 -24.81
CA PRO A 596 19.07 -19.84 -25.81
C PRO A 596 19.07 -21.38 -25.65
N GLY A 597 17.89 -22.02 -25.82
CA GLY A 597 17.72 -23.49 -25.84
C GLY A 597 16.54 -24.02 -25.01
N SER A 598 16.40 -25.35 -24.88
CA SER A 598 15.42 -26.05 -24.03
C SER A 598 15.68 -25.92 -22.51
N SER A 599 16.64 -25.06 -22.14
CA SER A 599 17.17 -24.83 -20.79
C SER A 599 16.44 -23.71 -20.01
N THR A 600 15.39 -23.12 -20.58
CA THR A 600 14.77 -21.88 -20.07
C THR A 600 13.39 -22.09 -19.44
N GLY A 601 12.83 -23.30 -19.54
CA GLY A 601 11.61 -23.67 -18.85
C GLY A 601 11.81 -23.74 -17.34
N LEU A 602 10.76 -23.43 -16.56
CA LEU A 602 10.82 -23.44 -15.09
C LEU A 602 11.40 -24.76 -14.53
N GLY A 603 11.00 -25.90 -15.12
CA GLY A 603 11.51 -27.21 -14.73
C GLY A 603 13.02 -27.38 -14.90
N THR A 604 13.61 -26.76 -15.94
CA THR A 604 15.06 -26.83 -16.17
C THR A 604 15.83 -25.86 -15.27
N LEU A 605 15.24 -24.69 -14.95
CA LEU A 605 15.81 -23.71 -14.01
C LEU A 605 15.77 -24.18 -12.54
N LEU A 606 15.09 -25.29 -12.24
CA LEU A 606 15.22 -25.99 -10.95
C LEU A 606 16.58 -26.70 -10.81
N SER A 607 17.25 -27.03 -11.93
CA SER A 607 18.60 -27.58 -11.90
C SER A 607 19.57 -26.53 -11.36
N PRO A 608 20.35 -26.83 -10.30
CA PRO A 608 21.32 -25.89 -9.74
C PRO A 608 22.28 -25.33 -10.80
N THR A 609 22.78 -26.17 -11.71
CA THR A 609 23.74 -25.78 -12.74
C THR A 609 23.17 -24.74 -13.71
N VAL A 610 21.94 -24.96 -14.18
CA VAL A 610 21.28 -24.05 -15.14
C VAL A 610 20.88 -22.75 -14.46
N ARG A 611 20.43 -22.83 -13.20
CA ARG A 611 20.11 -21.66 -12.38
C ARG A 611 21.34 -20.78 -12.14
N ILE A 612 22.50 -21.39 -11.89
CA ILE A 612 23.77 -20.71 -11.72
C ILE A 612 24.16 -19.97 -13.00
N ALA A 613 24.11 -20.64 -14.16
CA ALA A 613 24.38 -20.02 -15.44
C ALA A 613 23.42 -18.84 -15.73
N ALA A 614 22.14 -18.98 -15.41
CA ALA A 614 21.15 -17.91 -15.52
C ALA A 614 21.49 -16.68 -14.66
N VAL A 615 21.89 -16.89 -13.41
CA VAL A 615 22.31 -15.78 -12.55
C VAL A 615 23.55 -15.09 -13.11
N GLU A 616 24.54 -15.83 -13.58
CA GLU A 616 25.78 -15.26 -14.15
C GLU A 616 25.50 -14.43 -15.42
N ALA A 617 24.68 -14.96 -16.33
CA ALA A 617 24.32 -14.27 -17.56
C ALA A 617 23.53 -12.98 -17.29
N VAL A 618 22.50 -13.07 -16.43
CA VAL A 618 21.66 -11.91 -16.05
C VAL A 618 22.48 -10.85 -15.32
N THR A 619 23.36 -11.26 -14.39
CA THR A 619 24.21 -10.32 -13.64
C THR A 619 25.19 -9.60 -14.57
N THR A 620 25.82 -10.32 -15.50
CA THR A 620 26.78 -9.74 -16.46
C THR A 620 26.09 -8.73 -17.38
N ALA A 621 24.98 -9.11 -18.01
CA ALA A 621 24.20 -8.23 -18.87
C ALA A 621 23.68 -6.99 -18.11
N GLY A 622 23.18 -7.18 -16.88
CA GLY A 622 22.74 -6.09 -16.02
C GLY A 622 23.87 -5.11 -15.65
N GLN A 623 25.07 -5.60 -15.35
CA GLN A 623 26.24 -4.76 -15.03
C GLN A 623 26.81 -4.04 -16.26
N GLU A 624 26.71 -4.62 -17.45
CA GLU A 624 27.02 -3.94 -18.71
C GLU A 624 26.05 -2.80 -18.99
N ALA A 625 24.74 -3.06 -18.88
CA ALA A 625 23.72 -2.03 -19.04
C ALA A 625 23.86 -0.91 -18.00
N TYR A 626 24.17 -1.24 -16.74
CA TYR A 626 24.43 -0.25 -15.69
C TYR A 626 25.61 0.66 -16.04
N ARG A 627 26.73 0.09 -16.51
CA ARG A 627 27.90 0.87 -16.93
C ARG A 627 27.59 1.78 -18.11
N ALA A 628 26.81 1.28 -19.09
CA ALA A 628 26.39 2.07 -20.24
C ALA A 628 25.45 3.22 -19.84
N ALA A 629 24.50 2.98 -18.94
CA ALA A 629 23.61 4.01 -18.41
C ALA A 629 24.39 5.09 -17.64
N SER A 630 25.32 4.68 -16.77
CA SER A 630 26.14 5.60 -15.98
C SER A 630 27.07 6.44 -16.88
N ALA A 631 27.72 5.83 -17.88
CA ALA A 631 28.55 6.56 -18.85
C ALA A 631 27.76 7.57 -19.68
N ALA A 632 26.49 7.29 -19.99
CA ALA A 632 25.63 8.25 -20.70
C ALA A 632 25.39 9.54 -19.87
N LEU A 633 25.43 9.45 -18.54
CA LEU A 633 25.27 10.62 -17.67
C LEU A 633 26.46 11.60 -17.71
N ASP A 634 27.63 11.18 -18.23
CA ASP A 634 28.79 12.08 -18.41
C ASP A 634 28.49 13.24 -19.39
N ALA A 635 27.49 13.08 -20.26
CA ALA A 635 27.03 14.10 -21.20
C ALA A 635 25.89 15.00 -20.65
N VAL A 636 25.50 14.80 -19.38
CA VAL A 636 24.53 15.65 -18.68
C VAL A 636 25.29 16.73 -17.89
N PRO A 637 25.19 18.01 -18.27
CA PRO A 637 26.03 19.06 -17.69
C PRO A 637 25.62 19.46 -16.26
N ASP A 638 24.34 19.36 -15.91
CA ASP A 638 23.89 19.72 -14.56
C ASP A 638 24.19 18.62 -13.53
N ALA A 639 24.97 18.98 -12.51
CA ALA A 639 25.39 18.05 -11.47
C ALA A 639 24.25 17.57 -10.55
N THR A 640 23.15 18.32 -10.44
CA THR A 640 22.00 17.92 -9.62
C THR A 640 21.15 16.92 -10.38
N ALA A 641 20.88 17.18 -11.66
CA ALA A 641 20.25 16.25 -12.60
C ALA A 641 21.00 14.92 -12.65
N THR A 642 22.32 14.95 -12.85
CA THR A 642 23.16 13.74 -12.87
C THR A 642 23.06 12.95 -11.58
N ARG A 643 23.08 13.59 -10.40
CA ARG A 643 22.92 12.90 -9.11
C ARG A 643 21.54 12.28 -8.92
N ILE A 644 20.47 12.93 -9.39
CA ILE A 644 19.11 12.38 -9.34
C ILE A 644 18.98 11.16 -10.26
N LEU A 645 19.47 11.28 -11.50
CA LEU A 645 19.45 10.20 -12.48
C LEU A 645 20.33 9.02 -12.05
N GLN A 646 21.51 9.28 -11.48
CA GLN A 646 22.36 8.25 -10.91
C GLN A 646 21.70 7.60 -9.70
N GLY A 647 21.07 8.37 -8.80
CA GLY A 647 20.33 7.81 -7.66
C GLY A 647 19.16 6.91 -8.08
N PHE A 648 18.46 7.25 -9.18
CA PHE A 648 17.47 6.35 -9.78
C PHE A 648 18.10 5.07 -10.33
N LEU A 649 19.22 5.19 -11.07
CA LEU A 649 19.97 4.06 -11.63
C LEU A 649 20.50 3.12 -10.54
N ASP A 650 21.07 3.66 -9.47
CA ASP A 650 21.57 2.91 -8.32
C ASP A 650 20.45 2.13 -7.62
N ALA A 651 19.29 2.77 -7.45
CA ALA A 651 18.12 2.13 -6.87
C ALA A 651 17.64 0.95 -7.72
N ILE A 652 17.51 1.13 -9.05
CA ILE A 652 17.09 0.01 -9.90
C ILE A 652 18.12 -1.12 -9.97
N ALA A 653 19.40 -0.80 -9.81
CA ALA A 653 20.52 -1.74 -9.92
C ALA A 653 20.89 -2.43 -8.60
N GLU A 654 20.27 -2.08 -7.46
CA GLU A 654 20.61 -2.63 -6.13
C GLU A 654 20.84 -4.15 -6.14
N PRO A 655 19.97 -4.98 -6.76
CA PRO A 655 20.16 -6.43 -6.75
C PRO A 655 21.44 -6.87 -7.48
N LEU A 656 21.82 -6.16 -8.55
CA LEU A 656 22.97 -6.44 -9.43
C LEU A 656 24.30 -5.98 -8.82
N LEU A 657 24.24 -4.96 -7.95
CA LEU A 657 25.39 -4.36 -7.29
C LEU A 657 25.63 -4.96 -5.89
N SER A 658 24.62 -5.57 -5.29
CA SER A 658 24.72 -6.17 -3.96
C SER A 658 25.81 -7.24 -3.91
N THR A 659 26.70 -7.14 -2.93
CA THR A 659 27.80 -8.08 -2.72
C THR A 659 27.40 -9.34 -1.95
N ASP A 660 26.10 -9.66 -1.87
CA ASP A 660 25.59 -10.59 -0.87
C ASP A 660 26.28 -11.97 -0.99
N ARG A 661 27.07 -12.29 0.05
CA ARG A 661 28.02 -13.42 0.09
C ARG A 661 27.40 -14.83 0.07
N PRO A 662 26.16 -15.10 0.52
CA PRO A 662 25.69 -16.48 0.60
C PRO A 662 25.51 -17.13 -0.78
N PHE A 663 25.09 -16.37 -1.80
CA PHE A 663 24.96 -16.90 -3.15
C PHE A 663 26.32 -17.05 -3.87
N LYS A 664 27.25 -16.09 -3.71
CA LYS A 664 28.63 -16.24 -4.21
C LYS A 664 29.34 -17.44 -3.58
N ARG A 665 29.16 -17.70 -2.27
CA ARG A 665 29.65 -18.93 -1.62
C ARG A 665 28.99 -20.19 -2.17
N ALA A 666 27.68 -20.18 -2.40
CA ALA A 666 26.98 -21.32 -3.00
C ALA A 666 27.43 -21.60 -4.44
N LEU A 667 27.70 -20.55 -5.22
CA LEU A 667 28.31 -20.61 -6.55
C LEU A 667 29.73 -21.17 -6.50
N GLU A 668 30.57 -20.71 -5.59
CA GLU A 668 31.94 -21.20 -5.39
C GLU A 668 31.97 -22.68 -4.95
N VAL A 669 31.07 -23.07 -4.04
CA VAL A 669 30.91 -24.46 -3.58
C VAL A 669 30.42 -25.35 -4.72
N ALA A 670 29.41 -24.92 -5.49
CA ALA A 670 28.89 -25.66 -6.63
C ALA A 670 29.91 -25.78 -7.78
N ARG A 671 30.68 -24.71 -8.06
CA ARG A 671 31.80 -24.73 -9.03
C ARG A 671 32.96 -25.63 -8.59
N SER A 672 33.14 -25.83 -7.28
CA SER A 672 34.21 -26.68 -6.73
C SER A 672 33.91 -28.19 -6.72
N GLY A 673 32.67 -28.59 -7.05
CA GLY A 673 32.25 -30.00 -7.07
C GLY A 673 32.29 -30.71 -5.70
N ARG A 674 32.51 -29.98 -4.60
CA ARG A 674 32.52 -30.54 -3.24
C ARG A 674 31.14 -30.37 -2.61
N MET A 675 30.41 -31.48 -2.44
CA MET A 675 29.23 -31.48 -1.57
C MET A 675 29.64 -31.06 -0.16
N PRO A 676 28.84 -30.21 0.54
CA PRO A 676 29.04 -30.00 1.97
C PRO A 676 28.60 -31.27 2.72
N VAL A 677 29.46 -31.71 3.65
CA VAL A 677 29.15 -32.75 4.65
C VAL A 677 28.26 -32.17 5.73
#